data_AF-A0A2Z6S2J1-F1
#
_entry.id   AF-A0A2Z6S2J1-F1
#
_cell.length_a   1.000
_cell.length_b   1.000
_cell.length_c   1.000
_cell.angle_alpha   90.00
_cell.angle_beta   90.00
_cell.angle_gamma   90.00
#
_symmetry.space_group_name_H-M   'P 1'
#
loop_
_entity.id
_entity.type
_entity.pdbx_description
1 polymer ?
#
loop_
_entity_poly.entity_id
_entity_poly.type
_entity_poly.pdbx_seq_one_letter_code
_entity_poly.pdbx_strand_id
1 'polypeptide(L)'
;MSKCKEYQVTLVSPGFLDENIHYGPFSHDWWESRRMNNTNKTSGLYPIRINMRILVVLRNVQFIITVVKGHPNSLQQPGYICEARDLTSAIFNNPSAAVTTLYQRLFNNSTKFSGPLIMGHDKVEISEQLLKGVTFHPFCCFIGKFWLFVYGISVSSDERLYYASSGFKSSFMYSIGKEKQRVLFVQEINTKNSIVNMYQDFELRFKYIGNNPNNVWQKIDVLQKYRGVDIFGISHPQVQTFIQTLLIPRCQPEEWHIINKMQALWNHHLRKFTLASIQWNEFFIKWYNETKTVIELITSLKKIYPPDYIFNEREMRAWRTMLSHARCVNITPYTKEISLYEFWTRSSDPACDHEILHFLYVSGFLHPFPGQYCNDSDTFWKYFHKALEANKRGHDGKRRILSIIAENFSYSILMEKLKIAQGSIFEARKYARVNGPGCIILEKPIRKVKRITPEQQRQFDSFFQDKAHVIMSFYKTDAKTGKPVVYLKNTKNILWEKFKDSFPNGIKHTTFYTQLMGQQYVYREDLGGLCFTCSTYGYETFEDIMNLIKEKINDIELQSVFSQRCCFLRRYLKKEYEEHLVVTDREFTLHSSCINHCLLYAFGKCNESHTYICNECQETFQFFQDLKDSLNPLCHEEIQEFQDRILYYLAHQTRKTYLNAQFNVALLDLNEDGAILVVDYKMKILPKTSRETKEFFGKKGWALHTVLLYTKSKDNSEINIQAIDHWSTDARQDTWFSASSLHSVIENLEIKPKWVSIISNNGPHYHNSELMIIMGKWYEWYGIQVKKWIFLEAGEAKTTVDSHHAQGNDITSAIKDIAGTSIAHIEPNRIKENNKGKAKSTTIPGISNWFEWTWPTEGENAGYIKARAIPNLGNWTLFSPAQIQNFTKGEVNQPSPQVSESTSSKSPWKIPIPHASGVCPKRLPLQELTSELQNRGINYGNQNKRQKLVEILDKELTQETLEKEEYNNIRPLGATEFPLASGWATKEAQKYGKKGGGKRIKKKISVILEECFLVGNVDKSHRMTAQDMWDLLTLKAQGGEIESSDIPKVTTIQGWITHYAAQLREKSAQTVLQESF
;
A
#
# COMPACT_ATOMS: atom_id res chain seq x y z
N MET A 1 8.82 1.54 9.05
CA MET A 1 8.69 2.67 9.99
C MET A 1 10.03 2.87 10.68
N SER A 2 10.70 4.00 10.47
CA SER A 2 11.96 4.35 11.14
C SER A 2 11.70 4.67 12.61
N LYS A 3 12.52 4.14 13.54
CA LYS A 3 12.54 4.61 14.93
C LYS A 3 12.79 6.13 14.92
N CYS A 4 11.80 6.91 15.34
CA CYS A 4 11.94 8.35 15.49
C CYS A 4 12.94 8.62 16.61
N LYS A 5 13.83 9.61 16.46
CA LYS A 5 14.69 10.06 17.57
C LYS A 5 13.79 10.72 18.62
N GLU A 6 13.84 10.22 19.85
CA GLU A 6 13.19 10.85 20.99
C GLU A 6 14.12 11.90 21.60
N TYR A 7 13.56 13.07 21.93
CA TYR A 7 14.24 14.14 22.65
C TYR A 7 13.61 14.29 24.03
N GLN A 8 14.42 14.68 25.01
CA GLN A 8 13.92 15.10 26.31
C GLN A 8 13.41 16.55 26.19
N VAL A 9 12.10 16.71 26.16
CA VAL A 9 11.40 17.99 25.98
C VAL A 9 10.47 18.25 27.15
N THR A 10 10.50 19.47 27.69
CA THR A 10 9.66 19.92 28.81
C THR A 10 9.05 21.27 28.50
N LEU A 11 7.76 21.45 28.76
CA LEU A 11 7.11 22.76 28.72
C LEU A 11 7.47 23.53 30.01
N VAL A 12 8.23 24.61 29.87
CA VAL A 12 8.67 25.45 31.00
C VAL A 12 7.60 26.48 31.36
N SER A 13 7.00 27.10 30.34
CA SER A 13 5.88 28.01 30.50
C SER A 13 4.89 27.80 29.36
N PRO A 14 3.59 27.64 29.63
CA PRO A 14 2.59 27.49 28.58
C PRO A 14 2.40 28.76 27.77
N GLY A 15 2.76 29.93 28.28
CA GLY A 15 2.42 31.20 27.64
C GLY A 15 0.91 31.51 27.70
N PHE A 16 0.49 32.55 27.00
CA PHE A 16 -0.90 33.03 27.00
C PHE A 16 -1.53 33.06 25.60
N LEU A 17 -2.86 33.01 25.57
CA LEU A 17 -3.67 33.18 24.37
C LEU A 17 -4.04 34.66 24.24
N ASP A 18 -3.92 35.18 23.03
CA ASP A 18 -4.36 36.52 22.64
C ASP A 18 -5.49 36.38 21.62
N GLU A 19 -6.63 37.02 21.87
CA GLU A 19 -7.84 36.87 21.05
C GLU A 19 -7.63 37.38 19.62
N ASN A 20 -6.93 38.50 19.45
CA ASN A 20 -6.68 39.11 18.14
C ASN A 20 -5.71 38.29 17.29
N ILE A 21 -4.85 37.52 17.92
CA ILE A 21 -3.88 36.67 17.23
C ILE A 21 -4.45 35.27 16.98
N HIS A 22 -5.02 34.64 17.99
CA HIS A 22 -5.45 33.23 17.92
C HIS A 22 -6.84 33.07 17.31
N TYR A 23 -7.65 34.13 17.25
CA TYR A 23 -8.98 34.15 16.63
C TYR A 23 -9.20 35.38 15.73
N GLY A 24 -8.11 35.99 15.24
CA GLY A 24 -8.14 37.09 14.27
C GLY A 24 -7.84 36.65 12.83
N PRO A 25 -7.65 37.60 11.89
CA PRO A 25 -7.46 37.33 10.46
C PRO A 25 -6.34 36.32 10.14
N PHE A 26 -5.23 36.38 10.87
CA PHE A 26 -4.04 35.55 10.64
C PHE A 26 -3.92 34.37 11.60
N SER A 27 -5.02 34.00 12.27
CA SER A 27 -5.00 32.95 13.29
C SER A 27 -4.52 31.61 12.79
N HIS A 28 -4.71 31.29 11.51
CA HIS A 28 -4.28 30.01 10.94
C HIS A 28 -2.76 29.74 11.10
N ASP A 29 -1.92 30.78 11.24
CA ASP A 29 -0.48 30.65 11.49
C ASP A 29 -0.13 30.36 12.96
N TRP A 30 -1.09 30.52 13.86
CA TRP A 30 -0.94 30.34 15.32
C TRP A 30 -1.53 29.04 15.85
N TRP A 31 -2.00 28.15 14.95
CA TRP A 31 -2.53 26.83 15.28
C TRP A 31 -1.83 25.76 14.44
N GLU A 32 -1.26 24.74 15.10
CA GLU A 32 -0.46 23.71 14.44
C GLU A 32 -1.01 22.31 14.68
N SER A 33 -1.01 21.48 13.64
CA SER A 33 -1.45 20.08 13.72
C SER A 33 -0.38 19.20 14.38
N ARG A 34 -0.75 18.44 15.42
CA ARG A 34 0.15 17.48 16.08
C ARG A 34 -0.18 16.03 15.74
N ARG A 35 0.85 15.20 15.53
CA ARG A 35 0.70 13.75 15.28
C ARG A 35 0.66 12.99 16.60
N MET A 36 -0.52 12.47 16.97
CA MET A 36 -0.65 11.51 18.06
C MET A 36 -0.40 10.10 17.53
N ASN A 37 0.52 9.35 18.15
CA ASN A 37 0.72 7.94 17.83
C ASN A 37 -0.56 7.14 18.20
N ASN A 38 -1.01 6.26 17.30
CA ASN A 38 -1.94 5.16 17.56
C ASN A 38 -3.46 5.39 17.69
N THR A 39 -4.05 6.49 17.22
CA THR A 39 -5.52 6.48 17.00
C THR A 39 -5.89 7.10 15.66
N ASN A 40 -6.85 6.48 14.95
CA ASN A 40 -7.51 7.04 13.76
C ASN A 40 -8.33 8.32 14.07
N LYS A 41 -8.04 9.04 15.16
CA LYS A 41 -8.64 10.32 15.47
C LYS A 41 -7.86 11.39 14.69
N THR A 42 -8.59 12.21 13.93
CA THR A 42 -8.07 13.38 13.22
C THR A 42 -7.09 14.17 14.10
N SER A 43 -5.92 14.47 13.55
CA SER A 43 -4.90 15.32 14.17
C SER A 43 -5.54 16.64 14.62
N GLY A 44 -5.68 16.84 15.93
CA GLY A 44 -6.19 18.11 16.45
C GLY A 44 -5.22 19.26 16.17
N LEU A 45 -5.75 20.47 15.95
CA LEU A 45 -4.96 21.70 15.95
C LEU A 45 -4.66 22.13 17.39
N TYR A 46 -3.44 22.61 17.65
CA TYR A 46 -3.02 23.06 18.98
C TYR A 46 -2.48 24.48 18.89
N PRO A 47 -2.72 25.34 19.90
CA PRO A 47 -2.32 26.73 19.83
C PRO A 47 -0.81 26.88 20.06
N ILE A 48 -0.18 27.74 19.26
CA ILE A 48 1.16 28.26 19.49
C ILE A 48 1.00 29.51 20.36
N ARG A 49 1.30 29.42 21.66
CA ARG A 49 1.02 30.54 22.60
C ARG A 49 2.14 31.57 22.63
N ILE A 50 1.80 32.83 22.87
CA ILE A 50 2.78 33.91 23.02
C ILE A 50 3.52 33.71 24.35
N ASN A 51 4.84 33.91 24.34
CA ASN A 51 5.74 33.66 25.46
C ASN A 51 5.73 32.21 25.96
N MET A 52 5.26 31.27 25.12
CA MET A 52 5.44 29.84 25.38
C MET A 52 6.92 29.52 25.40
N ARG A 53 7.38 28.82 26.46
CA ARG A 53 8.78 28.42 26.63
C ARG A 53 8.90 26.90 26.70
N ILE A 54 9.69 26.34 25.80
CA ILE A 54 9.96 24.90 25.74
C ILE A 54 11.44 24.66 25.95
N LEU A 55 11.78 23.74 26.86
CA LEU A 55 13.14 23.30 27.07
C LEU A 55 13.36 21.97 26.36
N VAL A 56 14.44 21.88 25.59
CA VAL A 56 14.93 20.64 25.00
C VAL A 56 16.39 20.42 25.38
N VAL A 57 16.73 19.19 25.79
CA VAL A 57 18.12 18.84 26.12
C VAL A 57 18.81 18.22 24.91
N LEU A 58 19.85 18.88 24.41
CA LEU A 58 20.64 18.43 23.27
C LEU A 58 22.12 18.33 23.67
N ARG A 59 22.72 17.14 23.57
CA ARG A 59 24.10 16.86 24.04
C ARG A 59 24.37 17.39 25.46
N ASN A 60 23.46 17.10 26.40
CA ASN A 60 23.55 17.56 27.79
C ASN A 60 23.59 19.08 27.98
N VAL A 61 23.20 19.87 26.97
CA VAL A 61 22.99 21.32 27.08
C VAL A 61 21.50 21.62 26.92
N GLN A 62 20.99 22.49 27.77
CA GLN A 62 19.61 22.94 27.73
C GLN A 62 19.45 24.04 26.69
N PHE A 63 18.51 23.85 25.77
CA PHE A 63 18.07 24.83 24.80
C PHE A 63 16.64 25.23 25.16
N ILE A 64 16.41 26.51 25.41
CA ILE A 64 15.09 27.06 25.71
C ILE A 64 14.59 27.78 24.47
N ILE A 65 13.46 27.33 23.92
CA ILE A 65 12.78 27.94 22.79
C ILE A 65 11.67 28.81 23.35
N THR A 66 11.69 30.10 23.03
CA THR A 66 10.65 31.07 23.41
C THR A 66 9.92 31.52 22.15
N VAL A 67 8.58 31.43 22.19
CA VAL A 67 7.71 31.93 21.13
C VAL A 67 7.45 33.42 21.36
N VAL A 68 7.65 34.22 20.32
CA VAL A 68 7.42 35.67 20.32
C VAL A 68 6.44 36.08 19.21
N LYS A 69 5.88 37.28 19.34
CA LYS A 69 4.99 37.86 18.33
C LYS A 69 5.83 38.46 17.20
N GLY A 70 5.71 37.89 16.01
CA GLY A 70 6.39 38.37 14.81
C GLY A 70 7.82 37.87 14.65
N HIS A 71 8.30 37.95 13.41
CA HIS A 71 9.69 37.75 13.01
C HIS A 71 10.03 38.73 11.87
N PRO A 72 11.31 38.86 11.44
CA PRO A 72 11.72 39.92 10.50
C PRO A 72 10.96 39.97 9.17
N ASN A 73 10.35 38.86 8.73
CA ASN A 73 9.61 38.79 7.47
C ASN A 73 8.08 38.95 7.64
N SER A 74 7.56 38.88 8.86
CA SER A 74 6.12 39.10 9.14
C SER A 74 5.88 39.37 10.63
N LEU A 75 5.18 40.46 10.94
CA LEU A 75 4.78 40.80 12.31
C LEU A 75 3.56 40.02 12.80
N GLN A 76 2.82 39.37 11.88
CA GLN A 76 1.56 38.67 12.18
C GLN A 76 1.74 37.18 12.43
N GLN A 77 2.93 36.64 12.18
CA GLN A 77 3.27 35.21 12.31
C GLN A 77 4.09 34.94 13.59
N PRO A 78 4.10 33.71 14.11
CA PRO A 78 4.92 33.37 15.27
C PRO A 78 6.41 33.44 14.95
N GLY A 79 7.17 34.08 15.84
CA GLY A 79 8.63 34.08 15.85
C GLY A 79 9.17 33.14 16.93
N TYR A 80 10.36 32.61 16.71
CA TYR A 80 11.02 31.67 17.62
C TYR A 80 12.43 32.15 17.94
N ILE A 81 12.71 32.29 19.23
CA ILE A 81 14.03 32.59 19.78
C ILE A 81 14.51 31.34 20.52
N CYS A 82 15.79 31.02 20.38
CA CYS A 82 16.42 29.97 21.18
C CYS A 82 17.53 30.56 22.06
N GLU A 83 17.56 30.14 23.32
CA GLU A 83 18.57 30.50 24.31
C GLU A 83 19.27 29.23 24.79
N ALA A 84 20.60 29.25 24.87
CA ALA A 84 21.38 28.16 25.44
C ALA A 84 22.68 28.70 26.03
N ARG A 85 22.91 28.44 27.32
CA ARG A 85 23.98 29.09 28.11
C ARG A 85 23.82 30.62 28.05
N ASP A 86 24.84 31.33 27.58
CA ASP A 86 24.87 32.80 27.46
C ASP A 86 24.63 33.28 26.02
N LEU A 87 24.21 32.39 25.11
CA LEU A 87 23.97 32.72 23.70
C LEU A 87 22.48 32.67 23.36
N THR A 88 22.07 33.65 22.57
CA THR A 88 20.70 33.76 22.05
C THR A 88 20.72 33.79 20.53
N SER A 89 19.79 33.08 19.89
CA SER A 89 19.61 33.10 18.45
C SER A 89 18.91 34.39 18.00
N ALA A 90 19.02 34.73 16.72
CA ALA A 90 18.09 35.67 16.10
C ALA A 90 16.65 35.12 16.15
N ILE A 91 15.67 35.97 15.85
CA ILE A 91 14.26 35.56 15.73
C ILE A 91 14.08 34.87 14.37
N PHE A 92 13.65 33.60 14.40
CA PHE A 92 13.35 32.83 13.19
C PHE A 92 11.85 32.58 13.04
N ASN A 93 11.40 32.32 11.82
CA ASN A 93 10.01 31.94 11.51
C ASN A 93 9.69 30.46 11.77
N ASN A 94 10.65 29.68 12.28
CA ASN A 94 10.44 28.29 12.66
C ASN A 94 11.41 27.87 13.77
N PRO A 95 11.00 26.97 14.67
CA PRO A 95 11.82 26.55 15.83
C PRO A 95 13.05 25.74 15.41
N SER A 96 12.97 24.99 14.30
CA SER A 96 14.11 24.25 13.73
C SER A 96 15.30 25.15 13.46
N ALA A 97 15.09 26.29 12.81
CA ALA A 97 16.14 27.23 12.45
C ALA A 97 16.74 27.92 13.67
N ALA A 98 15.90 28.33 14.64
CA ALA A 98 16.37 28.94 15.89
C ALA A 98 17.34 28.01 16.65
N VAL A 99 16.94 26.75 16.88
CA VAL A 99 17.77 25.77 17.59
C VAL A 99 18.97 25.34 16.76
N THR A 100 18.79 25.06 15.47
CA THR A 100 19.89 24.58 14.60
C THR A 100 21.00 25.62 14.47
N THR A 101 20.65 26.90 14.29
CA THR A 101 21.64 27.99 14.16
C THR A 101 22.42 28.16 15.45
N LEU A 102 21.74 28.16 16.60
CA LEU A 102 22.40 28.28 17.90
C LEU A 102 23.26 27.06 18.22
N TYR A 103 22.77 25.86 17.91
CA TYR A 103 23.52 24.61 18.08
C TYR A 103 24.78 24.56 17.21
N GLN A 104 24.68 24.99 15.94
CA GLN A 104 25.81 25.10 15.03
C GLN A 104 26.87 26.05 15.59
N ARG A 105 26.46 27.19 16.13
CA ARG A 105 27.35 28.17 16.75
C ARG A 105 28.02 27.64 18.03
N LEU A 106 27.31 26.85 18.83
CA LEU A 106 27.83 26.30 20.08
C LEU A 106 28.79 25.11 19.89
N PHE A 107 28.56 24.27 18.87
CA PHE A 107 29.26 23.00 18.71
C PHE A 107 30.02 22.83 17.38
N ASN A 108 30.06 23.86 16.53
CA ASN A 108 30.65 23.82 15.18
C ASN A 108 30.23 22.58 14.36
N ASN A 109 28.94 22.23 14.43
CA ASN A 109 28.40 21.00 13.85
C ASN A 109 27.15 21.27 13.00
N SER A 110 27.13 20.80 11.75
CA SER A 110 26.05 20.97 10.77
C SER A 110 24.77 20.16 11.04
N THR A 111 24.57 19.65 12.25
CA THR A 111 23.37 18.91 12.65
C THR A 111 22.14 19.82 12.61
N LYS A 112 21.07 19.36 11.97
CA LYS A 112 19.77 20.04 11.91
C LYS A 112 18.76 19.31 12.77
N PHE A 113 17.85 20.05 13.41
CA PHE A 113 16.81 19.50 14.29
C PHE A 113 15.42 19.67 13.69
N SER A 114 14.53 18.73 14.00
CA SER A 114 13.12 18.74 13.58
C SER A 114 12.29 19.56 14.56
N GLY A 115 11.65 20.63 14.08
CA GLY A 115 10.83 21.57 14.84
C GLY A 115 9.74 20.87 15.65
N PRO A 116 8.88 20.03 15.03
CA PRO A 116 7.85 19.31 15.76
C PRO A 116 8.38 18.43 16.91
N LEU A 117 9.55 17.82 16.73
CA LEU A 117 10.14 16.94 17.75
C LEU A 117 10.76 17.74 18.91
N ILE A 118 11.45 18.85 18.62
CA ILE A 118 12.02 19.71 19.67
C ILE A 118 10.96 20.55 20.40
N MET A 119 9.80 20.76 19.78
CA MET A 119 8.61 21.38 20.39
C MET A 119 7.73 20.37 21.15
N GLY A 120 8.11 19.08 21.18
CA GLY A 120 7.43 18.04 21.95
C GLY A 120 6.03 17.69 21.43
N HIS A 121 5.83 17.68 20.11
CA HIS A 121 4.51 17.37 19.51
C HIS A 121 4.07 15.92 19.71
N ASP A 122 5.01 15.04 20.06
CA ASP A 122 4.80 13.64 20.41
C ASP A 122 4.43 13.43 21.89
N LYS A 123 4.49 14.48 22.73
CA LYS A 123 4.18 14.41 24.16
C LYS A 123 2.73 14.84 24.43
N VAL A 124 1.93 13.90 24.96
CA VAL A 124 0.51 14.10 25.24
C VAL A 124 0.33 15.15 26.35
N GLU A 125 1.20 15.13 27.36
CA GLU A 125 1.14 15.99 28.54
C GLU A 125 1.29 17.47 28.17
N ILE A 126 2.19 17.78 27.22
CA ILE A 126 2.37 19.16 26.70
C ILE A 126 1.11 19.59 25.95
N SER A 127 0.54 18.67 25.16
CA SER A 127 -0.63 18.94 24.33
C SER A 127 -1.87 19.24 25.18
N GLU A 128 -2.08 18.52 26.28
CA GLU A 128 -3.17 18.79 27.24
C GLU A 128 -3.02 20.15 27.93
N GLN A 129 -1.80 20.53 28.32
CA GLN A 129 -1.55 21.84 28.95
C GLN A 129 -1.81 23.00 27.99
N LEU A 130 -1.48 22.85 26.70
CA LEU A 130 -1.73 23.87 25.68
C LEU A 130 -3.20 24.06 25.33
N LEU A 131 -4.08 23.11 25.67
CA LEU A 131 -5.52 23.26 25.47
C LEU A 131 -6.24 23.94 26.66
N LYS A 132 -5.58 24.09 27.82
CA LYS A 132 -6.20 24.74 28.99
C LYS A 132 -6.56 26.20 28.72
N GLY A 133 -7.84 26.55 28.80
CA GLY A 133 -8.31 27.93 28.56
C GLY A 133 -8.58 28.28 27.09
N VAL A 134 -8.56 27.30 26.18
CA VAL A 134 -9.05 27.46 24.81
C VAL A 134 -10.59 27.52 24.84
N THR A 135 -11.17 28.61 24.34
CA THR A 135 -12.62 28.87 24.32
C THR A 135 -13.32 28.21 23.14
N PHE A 136 -12.67 28.22 21.97
CA PHE A 136 -13.13 27.53 20.76
C PHE A 136 -11.95 26.78 20.16
N HIS A 137 -12.15 25.53 19.75
CA HIS A 137 -11.10 24.72 19.14
C HIS A 137 -11.20 24.81 17.62
N PRO A 138 -10.30 25.54 16.92
CA PRO A 138 -10.38 25.66 15.48
C PRO A 138 -10.19 24.33 14.79
N PHE A 139 -10.78 24.21 13.61
CA PHE A 139 -10.63 23.03 12.76
C PHE A 139 -10.69 23.44 11.30
N CYS A 140 -10.24 22.52 10.45
CA CYS A 140 -10.21 22.76 9.02
C CYS A 140 -11.10 21.78 8.28
N CYS A 141 -11.77 22.28 7.25
CA CYS A 141 -12.56 21.51 6.32
C CYS A 141 -12.17 21.81 4.87
N PHE A 142 -12.48 20.90 3.96
CA PHE A 142 -12.15 21.03 2.55
C PHE A 142 -13.39 21.45 1.75
N ILE A 143 -13.24 22.46 0.91
CA ILE A 143 -14.26 22.86 -0.07
C ILE A 143 -13.60 22.81 -1.44
N GLY A 144 -13.92 21.76 -2.22
CA GLY A 144 -13.27 21.48 -3.49
C GLY A 144 -11.76 21.31 -3.35
N LYS A 145 -10.98 22.32 -3.77
CA LYS A 145 -9.50 22.30 -3.80
C LYS A 145 -8.83 23.20 -2.77
N PHE A 146 -9.58 23.93 -1.94
CA PHE A 146 -9.02 24.84 -0.94
C PHE A 146 -9.37 24.44 0.50
N TRP A 147 -8.48 24.82 1.40
CA TRP A 147 -8.51 24.50 2.83
C TRP A 147 -9.16 25.66 3.58
N LEU A 148 -10.32 25.41 4.18
CA LEU A 148 -11.05 26.39 4.98
C LEU A 148 -10.71 26.20 6.45
N PHE A 149 -10.19 27.24 7.08
CA PHE A 149 -9.88 27.31 8.51
C PHE A 149 -11.06 27.97 9.25
N VAL A 150 -11.77 27.21 10.08
CA VAL A 150 -12.92 27.69 10.85
C VAL A 150 -12.49 27.90 12.30
N TYR A 151 -12.65 29.13 12.80
CA TYR A 151 -12.14 29.56 14.11
C TYR A 151 -13.15 30.33 14.95
N GLY A 152 -14.39 30.44 14.48
CA GLY A 152 -15.53 30.91 15.26
C GLY A 152 -16.82 30.34 14.71
N ILE A 153 -17.68 29.81 15.58
CA ILE A 153 -19.03 29.35 15.24
C ILE A 153 -20.00 29.91 16.27
N SER A 154 -21.14 30.40 15.81
CA SER A 154 -22.26 30.82 16.64
C SER A 154 -23.56 30.36 15.97
N VAL A 155 -24.58 30.06 16.76
CA VAL A 155 -25.86 29.48 16.27
C VAL A 155 -27.03 30.46 16.35
N SER A 156 -27.97 30.35 15.41
CA SER A 156 -29.24 31.08 15.37
C SER A 156 -30.38 30.17 14.90
N SER A 157 -31.61 30.69 14.97
CA SER A 157 -32.79 30.09 14.35
C SER A 157 -32.94 30.43 12.86
N ASP A 158 -32.00 31.13 12.23
CA ASP A 158 -32.12 31.53 10.82
C ASP A 158 -31.69 30.39 9.88
N GLU A 159 -32.68 29.73 9.28
CA GLU A 159 -32.46 28.64 8.32
C GLU A 159 -31.72 29.10 7.06
N ARG A 160 -31.84 30.38 6.66
CA ARG A 160 -31.19 30.91 5.45
C ARG A 160 -29.67 30.97 5.60
N LEU A 161 -29.19 31.04 6.84
CA LEU A 161 -27.77 30.97 7.20
C LEU A 161 -27.38 29.58 7.70
N TYR A 162 -28.16 28.55 7.39
CA TYR A 162 -27.93 27.19 7.88
C TYR A 162 -27.74 27.15 9.40
N TYR A 163 -28.56 27.94 10.12
CA TYR A 163 -28.52 28.11 11.57
C TYR A 163 -27.22 28.71 12.15
N ALA A 164 -26.36 29.29 11.31
CA ALA A 164 -25.22 30.08 11.76
C ALA A 164 -25.67 31.49 12.22
N SER A 165 -24.91 32.13 13.12
CA SER A 165 -25.23 33.46 13.65
C SER A 165 -24.03 34.40 13.74
N SER A 166 -24.26 35.58 14.29
CA SER A 166 -23.23 36.59 14.53
C SER A 166 -22.11 36.01 15.38
N GLY A 167 -20.89 35.96 14.82
CA GLY A 167 -19.74 35.32 15.45
C GLY A 167 -19.16 34.13 14.67
N PHE A 168 -19.81 33.72 13.57
CA PHE A 168 -19.20 32.79 12.63
C PHE A 168 -18.00 33.44 11.90
N LYS A 169 -16.83 32.80 11.98
CA LYS A 169 -15.57 33.27 11.39
C LYS A 169 -14.82 32.14 10.70
N SER A 170 -14.43 32.35 9.46
CA SER A 170 -13.63 31.40 8.68
C SER A 170 -12.64 32.11 7.76
N SER A 171 -11.57 31.44 7.36
CA SER A 171 -10.59 31.98 6.43
C SER A 171 -10.02 30.93 5.50
N PHE A 172 -9.59 31.34 4.31
CA PHE A 172 -8.87 30.47 3.38
C PHE A 172 -7.94 31.29 2.50
N MET A 173 -6.93 30.61 1.95
CA MET A 173 -5.95 31.23 1.07
C MET A 173 -6.20 30.79 -0.38
N TYR A 174 -6.22 31.74 -1.30
CA TYR A 174 -6.44 31.48 -2.73
C TYR A 174 -5.61 32.43 -3.60
N SER A 175 -5.13 31.93 -4.74
CA SER A 175 -4.32 32.72 -5.67
C SER A 175 -5.18 33.33 -6.76
N ILE A 176 -5.11 34.65 -6.93
CA ILE A 176 -5.92 35.41 -7.89
C ILE A 176 -5.03 35.91 -9.05
N GLY A 177 -5.58 35.93 -10.27
CA GLY A 177 -4.94 36.50 -11.45
C GLY A 177 -3.88 35.61 -12.12
N LYS A 178 -3.37 36.06 -13.28
CA LYS A 178 -2.35 35.35 -14.08
C LYS A 178 -1.01 35.22 -13.35
N GLU A 179 -0.68 36.19 -12.48
CA GLU A 179 0.54 36.21 -11.66
C GLU A 179 0.48 35.30 -10.41
N LYS A 180 -0.65 34.64 -10.15
CA LYS A 180 -0.88 33.76 -8.99
C LYS A 180 -0.58 34.43 -7.63
N GLN A 181 -0.93 35.70 -7.48
CA GLN A 181 -0.76 36.42 -6.23
C GLN A 181 -1.60 35.76 -5.12
N ARG A 182 -0.97 35.41 -3.99
CA ARG A 182 -1.65 34.75 -2.87
C ARG A 182 -2.45 35.78 -2.07
N VAL A 183 -3.73 35.51 -1.89
CA VAL A 183 -4.67 36.36 -1.12
C VAL A 183 -5.29 35.54 -0.01
N LEU A 184 -5.35 36.11 1.18
CA LEU A 184 -6.06 35.55 2.33
C LEU A 184 -7.46 36.16 2.39
N PHE A 185 -8.47 35.31 2.29
CA PHE A 185 -9.87 35.68 2.44
C PHE A 185 -10.30 35.39 3.87
N VAL A 186 -10.79 36.41 4.56
CA VAL A 186 -11.31 36.33 5.94
C VAL A 186 -12.79 36.66 5.91
N GLN A 187 -13.60 35.71 6.36
CA GLN A 187 -15.05 35.70 6.23
C GLN A 187 -15.68 35.78 7.62
N GLU A 188 -16.63 36.70 7.79
CA GLU A 188 -17.32 36.91 9.05
C GLU A 188 -18.83 37.09 8.81
N ILE A 189 -19.64 36.49 9.67
CA ILE A 189 -21.10 36.73 9.71
C ILE A 189 -21.39 37.55 10.96
N ASN A 190 -22.01 38.71 10.76
CA ASN A 190 -22.52 39.59 11.80
C ASN A 190 -24.06 39.57 11.78
N THR A 191 -24.69 40.19 12.78
CA THR A 191 -26.15 40.16 13.00
C THR A 191 -26.99 40.62 11.81
N LYS A 192 -26.44 41.48 10.95
CA LYS A 192 -27.17 42.04 9.78
C LYS A 192 -26.50 41.77 8.43
N ASN A 193 -25.18 41.51 8.43
CA ASN A 193 -24.36 41.49 7.23
C ASN A 193 -23.33 40.35 7.28
N SER A 194 -22.98 39.83 6.12
CA SER A 194 -21.77 39.04 5.90
C SER A 194 -20.65 39.96 5.38
N ILE A 195 -19.42 39.69 5.81
CA ILE A 195 -18.24 40.50 5.48
C ILE A 195 -17.14 39.57 4.96
N VAL A 196 -16.45 40.01 3.91
CA VAL A 196 -15.24 39.35 3.41
C VAL A 196 -14.13 40.38 3.30
N ASN A 197 -13.04 40.14 4.02
CA ASN A 197 -11.82 40.93 3.99
C ASN A 197 -10.75 40.17 3.21
N MET A 198 -10.06 40.85 2.29
CA MET A 198 -8.99 40.28 1.46
C MET A 198 -7.66 40.90 1.84
N TYR A 199 -6.74 40.07 2.32
CA TYR A 199 -5.40 40.49 2.72
C TYR A 199 -4.36 40.02 1.71
N GLN A 200 -3.44 40.90 1.35
CA GLN A 200 -2.24 40.61 0.55
C GLN A 200 -1.03 41.19 1.27
N ASP A 201 0.06 40.44 1.34
CA ASP A 201 1.28 40.84 2.06
C ASP A 201 1.00 41.30 3.50
N PHE A 202 0.06 40.62 4.18
CA PHE A 202 -0.42 40.93 5.53
C PHE A 202 -1.14 42.28 5.70
N GLU A 203 -1.43 43.00 4.61
CA GLU A 203 -2.21 44.24 4.60
C GLU A 203 -3.61 44.02 4.04
N LEU A 204 -4.61 44.67 4.63
CA LEU A 204 -5.98 44.64 4.12
C LEU A 204 -6.05 45.44 2.82
N ARG A 205 -6.40 44.79 1.71
CA ARG A 205 -6.53 45.43 0.40
C ARG A 205 -7.98 45.75 0.05
N PHE A 206 -8.88 44.80 0.29
CA PHE A 206 -10.29 44.95 -0.07
C PHE A 206 -11.21 44.47 1.04
N LYS A 207 -12.37 45.11 1.18
CA LYS A 207 -13.42 44.75 2.12
C LYS A 207 -14.77 44.80 1.42
N TYR A 208 -15.47 43.68 1.42
CA TYR A 208 -16.79 43.53 0.81
C TYR A 208 -17.84 43.24 1.87
N ILE A 209 -19.00 43.87 1.74
CA ILE A 209 -20.11 43.77 2.68
C ILE A 209 -21.41 43.52 1.90
N GLY A 210 -22.27 42.66 2.44
CA GLY A 210 -23.52 42.26 1.83
C GLY A 210 -24.44 41.60 2.85
N ASN A 211 -25.71 41.51 2.52
CA ASN A 211 -26.75 41.15 3.49
C ASN A 211 -26.72 39.66 3.88
N ASN A 212 -26.08 38.81 3.07
CA ASN A 212 -25.89 37.38 3.33
C ASN A 212 -24.63 36.87 2.59
N PRO A 213 -24.15 35.65 2.88
CA PRO A 213 -22.93 35.12 2.27
C PRO A 213 -22.94 35.09 0.74
N ASN A 214 -24.07 34.74 0.12
CA ASN A 214 -24.21 34.70 -1.34
C ASN A 214 -24.11 36.11 -1.95
N ASN A 215 -24.79 37.09 -1.35
CA ASN A 215 -24.80 38.48 -1.82
C ASN A 215 -23.41 39.12 -1.72
N VAL A 216 -22.64 38.82 -0.67
CA VAL A 216 -21.25 39.29 -0.57
C VAL A 216 -20.40 38.66 -1.66
N TRP A 217 -20.54 37.34 -1.86
CA TRP A 217 -19.70 36.60 -2.79
C TRP A 217 -19.91 37.00 -4.24
N GLN A 218 -21.14 37.36 -4.62
CA GLN A 218 -21.45 37.93 -5.93
C GLN A 218 -20.67 39.24 -6.21
N LYS A 219 -20.40 40.07 -5.19
CA LYS A 219 -19.69 41.34 -5.35
C LYS A 219 -18.17 41.21 -5.54
N ILE A 220 -17.59 40.08 -5.14
CA ILE A 220 -16.12 39.86 -5.15
C ILE A 220 -15.64 39.48 -6.56
N ASP A 221 -16.52 39.00 -7.43
CA ASP A 221 -16.23 38.52 -8.80
C ASP A 221 -15.08 37.49 -8.90
N VAL A 222 -14.88 36.71 -7.84
CA VAL A 222 -13.87 35.63 -7.77
C VAL A 222 -14.52 34.36 -7.23
N LEU A 223 -14.17 33.21 -7.80
CA LEU A 223 -14.73 31.90 -7.42
C LEU A 223 -16.26 31.79 -7.60
N GLN A 224 -16.83 32.46 -8.62
CA GLN A 224 -18.28 32.50 -8.92
C GLN A 224 -18.95 31.13 -9.13
N LYS A 225 -18.16 30.07 -9.38
CA LYS A 225 -18.67 28.70 -9.51
C LYS A 225 -19.21 28.10 -8.20
N TYR A 226 -18.93 28.71 -7.05
CA TYR A 226 -19.42 28.24 -5.76
C TYR A 226 -20.44 29.21 -5.19
N ARG A 227 -21.41 28.70 -4.42
CA ARG A 227 -22.32 29.56 -3.66
C ARG A 227 -21.56 30.17 -2.48
N GLY A 228 -21.86 31.41 -2.13
CA GLY A 228 -21.22 32.10 -1.00
C GLY A 228 -21.39 31.36 0.32
N VAL A 229 -22.55 30.73 0.56
CA VAL A 229 -22.77 29.86 1.74
C VAL A 229 -21.83 28.65 1.79
N ASP A 230 -21.42 28.13 0.64
CA ASP A 230 -20.48 27.00 0.56
C ASP A 230 -19.05 27.47 0.83
N ILE A 231 -18.62 28.62 0.30
CA ILE A 231 -17.27 29.17 0.54
C ILE A 231 -17.10 29.69 1.96
N PHE A 232 -18.14 30.26 2.55
CA PHE A 232 -18.15 30.58 3.98
C PHE A 232 -17.97 29.32 4.83
N GLY A 233 -18.38 28.15 4.31
CA GLY A 233 -18.28 26.85 4.97
C GLY A 233 -19.45 26.52 5.89
N ILE A 234 -20.46 27.40 5.98
CA ILE A 234 -21.62 27.18 6.86
C ILE A 234 -22.46 25.98 6.42
N SER A 235 -22.52 25.67 5.11
CA SER A 235 -23.23 24.48 4.61
C SER A 235 -22.44 23.17 4.76
N HIS A 236 -21.17 23.23 5.18
CA HIS A 236 -20.30 22.05 5.22
C HIS A 236 -20.77 21.03 6.28
N PRO A 237 -20.83 19.71 5.99
CA PRO A 237 -21.37 18.70 6.91
C PRO A 237 -20.73 18.70 8.31
N GLN A 238 -19.41 18.91 8.40
CA GLN A 238 -18.70 18.99 9.68
C GLN A 238 -19.10 20.24 10.49
N VAL A 239 -19.29 21.38 9.83
CA VAL A 239 -19.74 22.63 10.46
C VAL A 239 -21.20 22.49 10.88
N GLN A 240 -22.03 21.89 10.04
CA GLN A 240 -23.44 21.61 10.34
C GLN A 240 -23.61 20.60 11.49
N THR A 241 -22.76 19.58 11.59
CA THR A 241 -22.77 18.67 12.74
C THR A 241 -22.44 19.42 14.03
N PHE A 242 -21.48 20.36 13.98
CA PHE A 242 -21.12 21.20 15.11
C PHE A 242 -22.25 22.15 15.51
N ILE A 243 -22.88 22.80 14.53
CA ILE A 243 -24.05 23.68 14.71
C ILE A 243 -25.24 22.89 15.27
N GLN A 244 -25.55 21.72 14.73
CA GLN A 244 -26.60 20.84 15.24
C GLN A 244 -26.36 20.43 16.69
N THR A 245 -25.11 20.15 17.06
CA THR A 245 -24.73 19.85 18.45
C THR A 245 -24.96 21.05 19.38
N LEU A 246 -24.74 22.27 18.88
CA LEU A 246 -25.00 23.51 19.61
C LEU A 246 -26.49 23.90 19.66
N LEU A 247 -27.31 23.43 18.71
CA LEU A 247 -28.76 23.65 18.66
C LEU A 247 -29.57 22.71 19.58
N ILE A 248 -28.97 21.65 20.14
CA ILE A 248 -29.68 20.75 21.07
C ILE A 248 -30.08 21.55 22.31
N PRO A 249 -31.37 21.59 22.69
CA PRO A 249 -31.81 22.26 23.91
C PRO A 249 -31.04 21.71 25.11
N ARG A 250 -30.47 22.58 25.93
CA ARG A 250 -29.88 22.20 27.23
C ARG A 250 -30.72 22.84 28.33
N CYS A 251 -30.86 22.12 29.43
CA CYS A 251 -31.65 22.58 30.57
C CYS A 251 -30.80 22.43 31.83
N GLN A 252 -30.67 23.50 32.61
CA GLN A 252 -30.00 23.43 33.91
C GLN A 252 -30.92 22.77 34.96
N PRO A 253 -30.37 22.18 36.04
CA PRO A 253 -31.18 21.59 37.11
C PRO A 253 -32.25 22.55 37.67
N GLU A 254 -31.92 23.84 37.79
CA GLU A 254 -32.82 24.89 38.26
C GLU A 254 -33.99 25.13 37.31
N GLU A 255 -33.85 24.75 36.03
CA GLU A 255 -34.84 24.94 34.98
C GLU A 255 -35.70 23.69 34.74
N TRP A 256 -35.47 22.60 35.46
CA TRP A 256 -36.22 21.34 35.29
C TRP A 256 -37.72 21.48 35.57
N HIS A 257 -38.13 22.47 36.38
CA HIS A 257 -39.53 22.80 36.62
C HIS A 257 -40.23 23.45 35.40
N ILE A 258 -39.45 23.92 34.41
CA ILE A 258 -39.97 24.52 33.18
C ILE A 258 -40.31 23.39 32.20
N ILE A 259 -41.55 22.90 32.28
CA ILE A 259 -42.04 21.73 31.52
C ILE A 259 -41.74 21.85 30.02
N ASN A 260 -41.93 23.02 29.40
CA ASN A 260 -41.72 23.19 27.96
C ASN A 260 -40.27 22.92 27.52
N LYS A 261 -39.27 23.31 28.33
CA LYS A 261 -37.85 23.05 28.05
C LYS A 261 -37.52 21.57 28.19
N MET A 262 -38.02 20.94 29.25
CA MET A 262 -37.83 19.51 29.50
C MET A 262 -38.61 18.63 28.50
N GLN A 263 -39.77 19.07 28.03
CA GLN A 263 -40.56 18.42 26.99
C GLN A 263 -39.84 18.46 25.63
N ALA A 264 -39.16 19.56 25.30
CA ALA A 264 -38.33 19.65 24.09
C ALA A 264 -37.16 18.65 24.14
N LEU A 265 -36.49 18.54 25.29
CA LEU A 265 -35.46 17.53 25.55
C LEU A 265 -36.01 16.10 25.43
N TRP A 266 -37.18 15.82 26.02
CA TRP A 266 -37.83 14.51 25.96
C TRP A 266 -38.22 14.12 24.53
N ASN A 267 -38.83 15.05 23.78
CA ASN A 267 -39.21 14.85 22.38
C ASN A 267 -38.00 14.47 21.50
N HIS A 268 -36.84 15.05 21.81
CA HIS A 268 -35.60 14.82 21.05
C HIS A 268 -34.90 13.52 21.46
N HIS A 269 -34.79 13.23 22.77
CA HIS A 269 -33.96 12.13 23.27
C HIS A 269 -34.72 10.87 23.68
N LEU A 270 -35.90 10.96 24.29
CA LEU A 270 -36.58 9.83 24.94
C LEU A 270 -37.84 9.35 24.20
N ARG A 271 -38.59 10.24 23.54
CA ARG A 271 -39.92 9.94 22.94
C ARG A 271 -39.98 8.68 22.08
N LYS A 272 -38.93 8.37 21.32
CA LYS A 272 -38.88 7.20 20.42
C LYS A 272 -38.37 5.91 21.09
N PHE A 273 -37.88 6.00 22.32
CA PHE A 273 -37.12 4.93 22.97
C PHE A 273 -37.67 4.51 24.33
N THR A 274 -38.69 5.19 24.85
CA THR A 274 -39.41 4.86 26.09
C THR A 274 -40.86 4.52 25.79
N LEU A 275 -41.55 3.80 26.69
CA LEU A 275 -43.01 3.61 26.62
C LEU A 275 -43.75 4.96 26.63
N ALA A 276 -44.84 5.06 25.88
CA ALA A 276 -45.65 6.28 25.78
C ALA A 276 -46.30 6.70 27.11
N SER A 277 -46.46 5.78 28.06
CA SER A 277 -47.13 5.97 29.35
C SER A 277 -46.22 6.35 30.53
N ILE A 278 -44.91 6.53 30.31
CA ILE A 278 -43.97 6.80 31.40
C ILE A 278 -44.06 8.25 31.88
N GLN A 279 -44.15 8.42 33.21
CA GLN A 279 -44.11 9.70 33.89
C GLN A 279 -42.67 10.24 34.00
N TRP A 280 -42.01 10.46 32.87
CA TRP A 280 -40.60 10.86 32.81
C TRP A 280 -40.33 12.22 33.48
N ASN A 281 -41.31 13.13 33.45
CA ASN A 281 -41.17 14.45 34.04
C ASN A 281 -41.18 14.38 35.59
N GLU A 282 -41.94 13.45 36.16
CA GLU A 282 -41.95 13.22 37.61
C GLU A 282 -40.59 12.81 38.15
N PHE A 283 -39.78 12.10 37.36
CA PHE A 283 -38.42 11.73 37.79
C PHE A 283 -37.54 12.95 38.03
N PHE A 284 -37.51 13.90 37.10
CA PHE A 284 -36.72 15.13 37.24
C PHE A 284 -37.28 16.04 38.34
N ILE A 285 -38.60 16.17 38.46
CA ILE A 285 -39.23 16.97 39.51
C ILE A 285 -38.98 16.38 40.90
N LYS A 286 -39.11 15.06 41.07
CA LYS A 286 -38.82 14.38 42.35
C LYS A 286 -37.35 14.55 42.72
N TRP A 287 -36.44 14.34 41.77
CA TRP A 287 -35.01 14.49 42.03
C TRP A 287 -34.59 15.94 42.31
N TYR A 288 -35.23 16.93 41.66
CA TYR A 288 -35.01 18.34 41.96
C TYR A 288 -35.43 18.71 43.39
N ASN A 289 -36.57 18.17 43.85
CA ASN A 289 -37.12 18.43 45.18
C ASN A 289 -36.45 17.60 46.30
N GLU A 290 -35.66 16.59 45.95
CA GLU A 290 -34.86 15.82 46.93
C GLU A 290 -33.63 16.61 47.37
N THR A 291 -33.26 16.51 48.66
CA THR A 291 -32.03 17.11 49.21
C THR A 291 -30.76 16.42 48.70
N LYS A 292 -30.87 15.23 48.13
CA LYS A 292 -29.76 14.43 47.61
C LYS A 292 -29.44 14.87 46.18
N THR A 293 -28.19 15.27 45.94
CA THR A 293 -27.68 15.60 44.60
C THR A 293 -27.36 14.36 43.78
N VAL A 294 -26.94 13.28 44.43
CA VAL A 294 -26.54 12.01 43.83
C VAL A 294 -27.68 10.98 43.88
N ILE A 295 -27.90 10.28 42.77
CA ILE A 295 -28.79 9.12 42.69
C ILE A 295 -28.10 7.92 42.06
N GLU A 296 -28.61 6.73 42.36
CA GLU A 296 -28.36 5.53 41.54
C GLU A 296 -29.44 5.45 40.46
N LEU A 297 -29.00 5.41 39.20
CA LEU A 297 -29.84 5.61 38.02
C LEU A 297 -30.90 4.53 37.86
N ILE A 298 -30.53 3.25 37.95
CA ILE A 298 -31.43 2.14 37.64
C ILE A 298 -32.55 2.05 38.68
N THR A 299 -32.20 2.14 39.97
CA THR A 299 -33.15 2.11 41.09
C THR A 299 -34.10 3.29 41.03
N SER A 300 -33.60 4.47 40.62
CA SER A 300 -34.43 5.67 40.50
C SER A 300 -35.38 5.59 39.30
N LEU A 301 -34.94 5.04 38.16
CA LEU A 301 -35.80 4.80 37.01
C LEU A 301 -36.84 3.71 37.29
N LYS A 302 -36.51 2.63 38.00
CA LYS A 302 -37.48 1.57 38.36
C LYS A 302 -38.72 2.10 39.10
N LYS A 303 -38.64 3.25 39.77
CA LYS A 303 -39.79 3.89 40.44
C LYS A 303 -40.85 4.43 39.49
N ILE A 304 -40.50 4.74 38.24
CA ILE A 304 -41.43 5.28 37.21
C ILE A 304 -41.80 4.26 36.13
N TYR A 305 -41.30 3.02 36.25
CA TYR A 305 -41.59 1.91 35.35
C TYR A 305 -42.36 0.80 36.08
N PRO A 306 -43.06 -0.10 35.37
CA PRO A 306 -43.73 -1.24 35.99
C PRO A 306 -42.78 -2.12 36.81
N PRO A 307 -43.26 -2.76 37.90
CA PRO A 307 -42.48 -3.76 38.62
C PRO A 307 -42.04 -4.88 37.65
N ASP A 308 -40.79 -5.33 37.80
CA ASP A 308 -40.10 -6.29 36.93
C ASP A 308 -39.74 -5.82 35.51
N TYR A 309 -39.82 -4.51 35.21
CA TYR A 309 -39.37 -3.97 33.93
C TYR A 309 -37.85 -4.12 33.73
N ILE A 310 -37.45 -4.69 32.58
CA ILE A 310 -36.04 -4.87 32.17
C ILE A 310 -35.70 -3.82 31.12
N PHE A 311 -34.81 -2.90 31.47
CA PHE A 311 -34.34 -1.86 30.55
C PHE A 311 -33.48 -2.47 29.43
N ASN A 312 -33.77 -2.07 28.19
CA ASN A 312 -32.91 -2.41 27.06
C ASN A 312 -31.77 -1.38 26.90
N GLU A 313 -30.67 -1.77 26.26
CA GLU A 313 -29.48 -0.90 26.11
C GLU A 313 -29.75 0.37 25.28
N ARG A 314 -30.68 0.35 24.33
CA ARG A 314 -31.02 1.53 23.52
C ARG A 314 -31.74 2.59 24.36
N GLU A 315 -32.67 2.16 25.20
CA GLU A 315 -33.40 3.01 26.14
C GLU A 315 -32.46 3.57 27.23
N MET A 316 -31.57 2.75 27.79
CA MET A 316 -30.57 3.24 28.75
C MET A 316 -29.62 4.27 28.13
N ARG A 317 -29.24 4.11 26.85
CA ARG A 317 -28.46 5.13 26.13
C ARG A 317 -29.25 6.43 25.94
N ALA A 318 -30.54 6.33 25.65
CA ALA A 318 -31.42 7.49 25.52
C ALA A 318 -31.53 8.26 26.85
N TRP A 319 -31.70 7.55 27.98
CA TRP A 319 -31.70 8.14 29.32
C TRP A 319 -30.38 8.81 29.70
N ARG A 320 -29.24 8.16 29.47
CA ARG A 320 -27.92 8.76 29.72
C ARG A 320 -27.71 10.04 28.90
N THR A 321 -28.20 10.06 27.66
CA THR A 321 -28.12 11.23 26.77
C THR A 321 -29.02 12.36 27.27
N MET A 322 -30.25 12.06 27.66
CA MET A 322 -31.18 13.01 28.28
C MET A 322 -30.58 13.63 29.53
N LEU A 323 -30.02 12.82 30.44
CA LEU A 323 -29.37 13.28 31.67
C LEU A 323 -28.19 14.22 31.42
N SER A 324 -27.34 13.88 30.44
CA SER A 324 -26.22 14.75 30.06
C SER A 324 -26.68 16.11 29.53
N HIS A 325 -27.75 16.16 28.73
CA HIS A 325 -28.29 17.42 28.20
C HIS A 325 -29.13 18.19 29.24
N ALA A 326 -29.62 17.49 30.27
CA ALA A 326 -30.18 18.05 31.50
C ALA A 326 -29.10 18.45 32.52
N ARG A 327 -27.82 18.47 32.12
CA ARG A 327 -26.65 18.91 32.91
C ARG A 327 -26.30 18.03 34.11
N CYS A 328 -26.76 16.78 34.12
CA CYS A 328 -26.26 15.78 35.06
C CYS A 328 -24.94 15.18 34.59
N VAL A 329 -24.12 14.74 35.54
CA VAL A 329 -22.82 14.10 35.28
C VAL A 329 -22.80 12.71 35.90
N ASN A 330 -22.26 11.74 35.16
CA ASN A 330 -21.99 10.40 35.69
C ASN A 330 -20.73 10.46 36.55
N ILE A 331 -20.85 10.06 37.81
CA ILE A 331 -19.78 10.10 38.82
C ILE A 331 -19.45 8.70 39.35
N THR A 332 -19.85 7.65 38.64
CA THR A 332 -19.61 6.25 39.03
C THR A 332 -18.10 5.99 39.19
N PRO A 333 -17.64 5.49 40.35
CA PRO A 333 -16.20 5.34 40.62
C PRO A 333 -15.58 4.07 40.01
N TYR A 334 -16.38 3.22 39.37
CA TYR A 334 -15.97 1.94 38.79
C TYR A 334 -16.53 1.73 37.38
N THR A 335 -15.87 0.88 36.60
CA THR A 335 -16.29 0.54 35.23
C THR A 335 -17.50 -0.38 35.21
N LYS A 336 -18.27 -0.38 34.10
CA LYS A 336 -19.43 -1.26 33.90
C LYS A 336 -19.13 -2.77 33.97
N GLU A 337 -17.87 -3.15 33.80
CA GLU A 337 -17.41 -4.53 33.99
C GLU A 337 -17.46 -4.98 35.45
N ILE A 338 -17.42 -4.03 36.39
CA ILE A 338 -17.40 -4.27 37.84
C ILE A 338 -18.82 -4.32 38.39
N SER A 339 -19.68 -3.38 38.00
CA SER A 339 -21.08 -3.36 38.43
C SER A 339 -21.96 -2.60 37.44
N LEU A 340 -23.24 -2.98 37.41
CA LEU A 340 -24.27 -2.37 36.57
C LEU A 340 -24.90 -1.11 37.21
N TYR A 341 -24.64 -0.85 38.49
CA TYR A 341 -25.13 0.36 39.16
C TYR A 341 -24.39 1.59 38.64
N GLU A 342 -25.15 2.64 38.31
CA GLU A 342 -24.61 3.90 37.78
C GLU A 342 -25.01 5.06 38.68
N PHE A 343 -24.03 5.83 39.17
CA PHE A 343 -24.26 7.01 39.99
C PHE A 343 -24.20 8.28 39.14
N TRP A 344 -25.22 9.12 39.27
CA TRP A 344 -25.33 10.40 38.58
C TRP A 344 -25.60 11.52 39.57
N THR A 345 -25.01 12.68 39.35
CA THR A 345 -25.23 13.89 40.16
C THR A 345 -25.81 15.03 39.34
N ARG A 346 -26.63 15.84 40.01
CA ARG A 346 -27.11 17.15 39.54
C ARG A 346 -26.39 18.33 40.22
N SER A 347 -25.35 18.07 41.02
CA SER A 347 -24.57 19.11 41.71
C SER A 347 -23.92 20.07 40.73
N SER A 348 -23.82 21.35 41.12
CA SER A 348 -23.05 22.36 40.40
C SER A 348 -21.54 22.10 40.44
N ASP A 349 -21.08 21.30 41.41
CA ASP A 349 -19.71 20.79 41.49
C ASP A 349 -19.70 19.24 41.52
N PRO A 350 -19.75 18.59 40.34
CA PRO A 350 -19.68 17.13 40.23
C PRO A 350 -18.34 16.52 40.63
N ALA A 351 -17.26 17.31 40.63
CA ALA A 351 -15.92 16.80 40.94
C ALA A 351 -15.82 16.40 42.41
N CYS A 352 -16.37 17.23 43.31
CA CYS A 352 -16.43 16.93 44.73
C CYS A 352 -17.24 15.64 45.01
N ASP A 353 -18.43 15.49 44.42
CA ASP A 353 -19.24 14.27 44.56
C ASP A 353 -18.51 13.02 44.03
N HIS A 354 -17.79 13.16 42.91
CA HIS A 354 -17.01 12.07 42.34
C HIS A 354 -15.82 11.68 43.23
N GLU A 355 -15.07 12.65 43.75
CA GLU A 355 -13.96 12.39 44.67
C GLU A 355 -14.43 11.72 45.97
N ILE A 356 -15.58 12.15 46.52
CA ILE A 356 -16.19 11.53 47.69
C ILE A 356 -16.60 10.08 47.41
N LEU A 357 -17.30 9.81 46.30
CA LEU A 357 -17.69 8.44 45.94
C LEU A 357 -16.48 7.56 45.63
N HIS A 358 -15.47 8.10 44.96
CA HIS A 358 -14.23 7.40 44.66
C HIS A 358 -13.46 7.08 45.94
N PHE A 359 -13.37 8.02 46.89
CA PHE A 359 -12.81 7.79 48.20
C PHE A 359 -13.56 6.67 48.95
N LEU A 360 -14.89 6.75 49.04
CA LEU A 360 -15.70 5.72 49.70
C LEU A 360 -15.51 4.33 49.06
N TYR A 361 -15.33 4.27 47.73
CA TYR A 361 -15.04 3.03 47.01
C TYR A 361 -13.65 2.49 47.33
N VAL A 362 -12.60 3.32 47.20
CA VAL A 362 -11.21 2.92 47.48
C VAL A 362 -11.01 2.55 48.95
N SER A 363 -11.71 3.23 49.86
CA SER A 363 -11.71 2.95 51.30
C SER A 363 -12.58 1.76 51.70
N GLY A 364 -13.26 1.10 50.75
CA GLY A 364 -14.06 -0.11 51.00
C GLY A 364 -15.42 0.12 51.66
N PHE A 365 -15.85 1.37 51.84
CA PHE A 365 -17.15 1.72 52.39
C PHE A 365 -18.29 1.66 51.36
N LEU A 366 -17.97 1.83 50.07
CA LEU A 366 -18.93 1.72 48.97
C LEU A 366 -18.72 0.40 48.22
N HIS A 367 -19.58 -0.59 48.49
CA HIS A 367 -19.51 -1.87 47.80
C HIS A 367 -20.30 -1.84 46.47
N PRO A 368 -19.77 -2.38 45.35
CA PRO A 368 -20.47 -2.41 44.06
C PRO A 368 -21.74 -3.27 44.05
N PHE A 369 -22.00 -4.03 45.11
CA PHE A 369 -23.16 -4.91 45.30
C PHE A 369 -23.70 -4.77 46.75
N PRO A 370 -24.64 -3.86 47.01
CA PRO A 370 -25.24 -3.71 48.32
C PRO A 370 -26.21 -4.87 48.59
N GLY A 371 -25.93 -5.70 49.61
CA GLY A 371 -26.80 -6.83 50.02
C GLY A 371 -26.09 -8.09 50.54
N GLN A 372 -24.75 -8.18 50.49
CA GLN A 372 -23.99 -9.37 50.90
C GLN A 372 -23.25 -9.21 52.24
N TYR A 373 -23.93 -8.73 53.29
CA TYR A 373 -23.38 -8.82 54.65
C TYR A 373 -24.31 -9.61 55.57
N CYS A 374 -23.92 -10.86 55.83
CA CYS A 374 -24.23 -11.59 57.06
C CYS A 374 -22.92 -12.19 57.59
N ASN A 375 -22.73 -12.20 58.91
CA ASN A 375 -21.51 -12.63 59.64
C ASN A 375 -21.14 -14.12 59.49
N ASP A 376 -21.79 -14.85 58.58
CA ASP A 376 -21.45 -16.25 58.23
C ASP A 376 -20.26 -16.35 57.26
N SER A 377 -19.91 -15.25 56.57
CA SER A 377 -18.87 -15.25 55.52
C SER A 377 -17.47 -15.53 56.08
N ASP A 378 -17.07 -14.87 57.17
CA ASP A 378 -15.73 -15.09 57.74
C ASP A 378 -15.60 -16.47 58.39
N THR A 379 -16.69 -17.02 58.93
CA THR A 379 -16.76 -18.41 59.40
C THR A 379 -16.60 -19.38 58.23
N PHE A 380 -17.31 -19.17 57.12
CA PHE A 380 -17.17 -19.94 55.90
C PHE A 380 -15.73 -19.93 55.36
N TRP A 381 -15.12 -18.75 55.19
CA TRP A 381 -13.74 -18.62 54.69
C TRP A 381 -12.73 -19.32 55.60
N LYS A 382 -12.90 -19.20 56.93
CA LYS A 382 -12.06 -19.87 57.93
C LYS A 382 -12.13 -21.40 57.83
N TYR A 383 -13.34 -21.98 57.73
CA TYR A 383 -13.49 -23.44 57.61
C TYR A 383 -13.08 -23.96 56.24
N PHE A 384 -13.32 -23.19 55.16
CA PHE A 384 -12.89 -23.54 53.81
C PHE A 384 -11.37 -23.53 53.69
N HIS A 385 -10.69 -22.53 54.26
CA HIS A 385 -9.24 -22.49 54.34
C HIS A 385 -8.67 -23.69 55.13
N LYS A 386 -9.30 -24.08 56.24
CA LYS A 386 -8.91 -25.27 57.00
C LYS A 386 -9.06 -26.56 56.17
N ALA A 387 -10.14 -26.70 55.41
CA ALA A 387 -10.36 -27.85 54.54
C ALA A 387 -9.33 -27.91 53.40
N LEU A 388 -8.92 -26.76 52.87
CA LEU A 388 -7.88 -26.65 51.85
C LEU A 388 -6.50 -27.07 52.40
N GLU A 389 -6.15 -26.60 53.60
CA GLU A 389 -4.85 -26.92 54.23
C GLU A 389 -4.75 -28.34 54.76
N ALA A 390 -5.82 -28.89 55.35
CA ALA A 390 -5.82 -30.24 55.91
C ALA A 390 -5.85 -31.36 54.84
N ASN A 391 -6.02 -31.02 53.55
CA ASN A 391 -6.13 -32.02 52.49
C ASN A 391 -4.79 -32.69 52.16
N LYS A 392 -4.68 -33.98 52.49
CA LYS A 392 -3.48 -34.81 52.30
C LYS A 392 -3.20 -35.24 50.86
N ARG A 393 -4.07 -34.94 49.88
CA ARG A 393 -3.95 -35.39 48.47
C ARG A 393 -3.12 -34.46 47.56
N GLY A 394 -2.23 -33.65 48.13
CA GLY A 394 -1.33 -32.77 47.37
C GLY A 394 -2.04 -31.68 46.55
N HIS A 395 -1.34 -31.10 45.58
CA HIS A 395 -1.79 -29.92 44.82
C HIS A 395 -3.11 -30.18 44.06
N ASP A 396 -3.34 -31.40 43.58
CA ASP A 396 -4.56 -31.76 42.85
C ASP A 396 -5.79 -31.86 43.75
N GLY A 397 -5.63 -32.34 44.99
CA GLY A 397 -6.68 -32.31 46.01
C GLY A 397 -7.07 -30.87 46.39
N LYS A 398 -6.07 -30.00 46.59
CA LYS A 398 -6.29 -28.57 46.87
C LYS A 398 -6.97 -27.87 45.68
N ARG A 399 -6.51 -28.14 44.45
CA ARG A 399 -7.13 -27.61 43.21
C ARG A 399 -8.59 -28.03 43.08
N ARG A 400 -8.92 -29.28 43.40
CA ARG A 400 -10.30 -29.80 43.35
C ARG A 400 -11.21 -29.14 44.39
N ILE A 401 -10.77 -29.01 45.65
CA ILE A 401 -11.57 -28.32 46.68
C ILE A 401 -11.77 -26.85 46.29
N LEU A 402 -10.69 -26.17 45.91
CA LEU A 402 -10.74 -24.77 45.50
C LEU A 402 -11.68 -24.54 44.31
N SER A 403 -11.74 -25.51 43.37
CA SER A 403 -12.60 -25.44 42.18
C SER A 403 -14.10 -25.31 42.50
N ILE A 404 -14.55 -25.71 43.68
CA ILE A 404 -15.95 -25.62 44.13
C ILE A 404 -16.44 -24.17 44.10
N ILE A 405 -15.59 -23.24 44.53
CA ILE A 405 -15.96 -21.83 44.70
C ILE A 405 -15.20 -20.89 43.77
N ALA A 406 -14.18 -21.39 43.05
CA ALA A 406 -13.26 -20.55 42.29
C ALA A 406 -13.93 -19.71 41.20
N GLU A 407 -15.04 -20.17 40.60
CA GLU A 407 -15.77 -19.40 39.58
C GLU A 407 -16.72 -18.35 40.15
N ASN A 408 -17.17 -18.54 41.40
CA ASN A 408 -18.19 -17.69 42.01
C ASN A 408 -17.61 -16.45 42.70
N PHE A 409 -16.30 -16.42 42.94
CA PHE A 409 -15.60 -15.30 43.58
C PHE A 409 -14.46 -14.79 42.70
N SER A 410 -14.20 -13.47 42.72
CA SER A 410 -13.13 -12.85 41.92
C SER A 410 -11.73 -13.31 42.36
N TYR A 411 -10.73 -13.12 41.49
CA TYR A 411 -9.34 -13.46 41.82
C TYR A 411 -8.86 -12.71 43.06
N SER A 412 -9.13 -11.40 43.15
CA SER A 412 -8.70 -10.59 44.29
C SER A 412 -9.27 -11.11 45.61
N ILE A 413 -10.57 -11.42 45.66
CA ILE A 413 -11.25 -11.92 46.86
C ILE A 413 -10.66 -13.27 47.30
N LEU A 414 -10.45 -14.20 46.36
CA LEU A 414 -9.91 -15.52 46.68
C LEU A 414 -8.45 -15.45 47.14
N MET A 415 -7.63 -14.57 46.55
CA MET A 415 -6.25 -14.39 46.98
C MET A 415 -6.18 -13.78 48.38
N GLU A 416 -7.03 -12.80 48.68
CA GLU A 416 -7.04 -12.10 49.96
C GLU A 416 -7.58 -12.99 51.09
N LYS A 417 -8.76 -13.61 50.89
CA LYS A 417 -9.44 -14.40 51.94
C LYS A 417 -8.81 -15.77 52.18
N LEU A 418 -8.20 -16.39 51.16
CA LEU A 418 -7.59 -17.73 51.28
C LEU A 418 -6.05 -17.72 51.24
N LYS A 419 -5.40 -16.56 51.04
CA LYS A 419 -3.94 -16.41 50.95
C LYS A 419 -3.27 -17.34 49.94
N ILE A 420 -3.92 -17.53 48.78
CA ILE A 420 -3.45 -18.41 47.69
C ILE A 420 -3.01 -17.59 46.48
N ALA A 421 -2.06 -18.11 45.69
CA ALA A 421 -1.55 -17.44 44.51
C ALA A 421 -2.54 -17.44 43.34
N GLN A 422 -2.47 -16.41 42.48
CA GLN A 422 -3.31 -16.27 41.29
C GLN A 422 -3.25 -17.50 40.37
N GLY A 423 -2.07 -18.12 40.22
CA GLY A 423 -1.89 -19.32 39.40
C GLY A 423 -2.73 -20.50 39.88
N SER A 424 -2.84 -20.70 41.21
CA SER A 424 -3.64 -21.78 41.80
C SER A 424 -5.13 -21.59 41.55
N ILE A 425 -5.61 -20.34 41.58
CA ILE A 425 -7.01 -20.00 41.28
C ILE A 425 -7.31 -20.23 39.79
N PHE A 426 -6.39 -19.87 38.89
CA PHE A 426 -6.53 -20.14 37.46
C PHE A 426 -6.67 -21.63 37.16
N GLU A 427 -5.80 -22.46 37.74
CA GLU A 427 -5.87 -23.90 37.57
C GLU A 427 -7.15 -24.51 38.17
N ALA A 428 -7.64 -23.98 39.30
CA ALA A 428 -8.89 -24.42 39.90
C ALA A 428 -10.13 -24.07 39.07
N ARG A 429 -10.20 -22.85 38.48
CA ARG A 429 -11.29 -22.46 37.57
C ARG A 429 -11.29 -23.31 36.31
N LYS A 430 -10.11 -23.49 35.71
CA LYS A 430 -9.93 -24.37 34.55
C LYS A 430 -10.37 -25.80 34.87
N TYR A 431 -10.04 -26.29 36.05
CA TYR A 431 -10.50 -27.60 36.52
C TYR A 431 -12.03 -27.68 36.65
N ALA A 432 -12.67 -26.68 37.28
CA ALA A 432 -14.13 -26.61 37.44
C ALA A 432 -14.86 -26.67 36.10
N ARG A 433 -14.41 -25.90 35.10
CA ARG A 433 -14.99 -25.89 33.75
C ARG A 433 -14.89 -27.22 33.02
N VAL A 434 -13.82 -27.98 33.29
CA VAL A 434 -13.53 -29.21 32.56
C VAL A 434 -14.17 -30.44 33.21
N ASN A 435 -14.20 -30.50 34.54
CA ASN A 435 -14.64 -31.69 35.29
C ASN A 435 -15.91 -31.46 36.12
N GLY A 436 -16.34 -30.21 36.32
CA GLY A 436 -17.34 -29.81 37.30
C GLY A 436 -16.70 -29.33 38.62
N PRO A 437 -17.27 -28.31 39.30
CA PRO A 437 -16.77 -27.83 40.59
C PRO A 437 -16.75 -28.94 41.65
N GLY A 438 -15.60 -29.23 42.25
CA GLY A 438 -15.45 -30.27 43.28
C GLY A 438 -15.57 -31.72 42.80
N CYS A 439 -15.80 -31.95 41.50
CA CYS A 439 -15.96 -33.28 40.93
C CYS A 439 -14.61 -34.00 40.79
N ILE A 440 -14.65 -35.34 40.85
CA ILE A 440 -13.50 -36.18 40.50
C ILE A 440 -13.21 -35.95 39.01
N ILE A 441 -11.94 -36.00 38.59
CA ILE A 441 -11.56 -35.90 37.18
C ILE A 441 -12.39 -36.93 36.41
N LEU A 442 -13.18 -36.46 35.45
CA LEU A 442 -13.92 -37.33 34.56
C LEU A 442 -12.87 -38.08 33.71
N GLU A 443 -12.77 -39.39 33.89
CA GLU A 443 -12.05 -40.22 32.93
C GLU A 443 -12.83 -40.16 31.62
N LYS A 444 -12.38 -39.25 30.74
CA LYS A 444 -13.00 -39.08 29.44
C LYS A 444 -12.84 -40.37 28.65
N PRO A 445 -13.87 -40.84 27.93
CA PRO A 445 -13.61 -41.78 26.86
C PRO A 445 -12.64 -41.09 25.91
N ILE A 446 -11.55 -41.77 25.56
CA ILE A 446 -10.47 -41.22 24.75
C ILE A 446 -11.03 -40.86 23.37
N ARG A 447 -11.52 -39.62 23.21
CA ARG A 447 -11.76 -39.03 21.90
C ARG A 447 -10.40 -38.61 21.37
N LYS A 448 -9.84 -39.45 20.50
CA LYS A 448 -8.78 -39.04 19.58
C LYS A 448 -9.35 -37.98 18.65
N VAL A 449 -9.19 -36.70 19.00
CA VAL A 449 -9.26 -35.64 17.98
C VAL A 449 -8.13 -35.98 17.01
N LYS A 450 -8.49 -36.34 15.77
CA LYS A 450 -7.50 -36.48 14.70
C LYS A 450 -6.86 -35.10 14.56
N ARG A 451 -5.68 -34.92 15.17
CA ARG A 451 -4.79 -33.81 14.83
C ARG A 451 -4.56 -33.91 13.33
N ILE A 452 -4.46 -32.75 12.66
CA ILE A 452 -3.97 -32.67 11.29
C ILE A 452 -2.71 -33.54 11.26
N THR A 453 -2.74 -34.61 10.47
CA THR A 453 -1.58 -35.50 10.40
C THR A 453 -0.42 -34.70 9.80
N PRO A 454 0.84 -35.06 10.07
CA PRO A 454 1.98 -34.47 9.38
C PRO A 454 1.85 -34.53 7.85
N GLU A 455 1.13 -35.53 7.35
CA GLU A 455 0.77 -35.63 5.93
C GLU A 455 -0.21 -34.55 5.49
N GLN A 456 -1.32 -34.36 6.21
CA GLN A 456 -2.31 -33.32 5.90
C GLN A 456 -1.73 -31.90 6.03
N GLN A 457 -0.79 -31.69 6.96
CA GLN A 457 -0.08 -30.42 7.08
C GLN A 457 0.86 -30.21 5.89
N ARG A 458 1.60 -31.24 5.48
CA ARG A 458 2.43 -31.18 4.26
C ARG A 458 1.61 -30.96 2.99
N GLN A 459 0.42 -31.53 2.89
CA GLN A 459 -0.51 -31.29 1.78
C GLN A 459 -0.96 -29.83 1.73
N PHE A 460 -1.33 -29.26 2.89
CA PHE A 460 -1.70 -27.85 3.01
C PHE A 460 -0.52 -26.93 2.66
N ASP A 461 0.65 -27.16 3.25
CA ASP A 461 1.84 -26.34 3.01
C ASP A 461 2.31 -26.45 1.55
N SER A 462 2.27 -27.64 0.95
CA SER A 462 2.61 -27.88 -0.47
C SER A 462 1.66 -27.12 -1.41
N PHE A 463 0.35 -27.16 -1.15
CA PHE A 463 -0.64 -26.42 -1.95
C PHE A 463 -0.39 -24.91 -1.91
N PHE A 464 -0.03 -24.36 -0.75
CA PHE A 464 0.28 -22.95 -0.55
C PHE A 464 1.76 -22.58 -0.79
N GLN A 465 2.57 -23.52 -1.31
CA GLN A 465 3.87 -23.25 -1.92
C GLN A 465 3.77 -23.16 -3.45
N ASP A 466 2.65 -23.62 -4.02
CA ASP A 466 2.43 -23.60 -5.46
C ASP A 466 2.17 -22.18 -5.99
N LYS A 467 2.96 -21.77 -6.97
CA LYS A 467 2.83 -20.48 -7.64
C LYS A 467 1.51 -20.38 -8.43
N ALA A 468 0.83 -21.49 -8.73
CA ALA A 468 -0.49 -21.48 -9.34
C ALA A 468 -1.58 -20.91 -8.40
N HIS A 469 -1.38 -21.00 -7.09
CA HIS A 469 -2.40 -20.66 -6.09
C HIS A 469 -2.06 -19.39 -5.29
N VAL A 470 -0.77 -19.12 -5.08
CA VAL A 470 -0.32 -17.99 -4.26
C VAL A 470 0.97 -17.32 -4.71
N ILE A 471 1.25 -16.15 -4.14
CA ILE A 471 2.50 -15.41 -4.30
C ILE A 471 3.01 -14.95 -2.95
N MET A 472 4.25 -15.29 -2.61
CA MET A 472 4.86 -14.87 -1.34
C MET A 472 5.40 -13.45 -1.41
N SER A 473 5.26 -12.70 -0.33
CA SER A 473 5.77 -11.33 -0.17
C SER A 473 7.25 -11.32 0.18
N PHE A 474 8.02 -10.45 -0.48
CA PHE A 474 9.45 -10.27 -0.19
C PHE A 474 9.73 -9.27 0.95
N TYR A 475 8.78 -8.38 1.29
CA TYR A 475 9.03 -7.27 2.23
C TYR A 475 7.99 -7.15 3.35
N LYS A 476 6.90 -7.93 3.30
CA LYS A 476 5.93 -8.03 4.39
C LYS A 476 6.01 -9.43 4.99
N THR A 477 6.41 -9.50 6.25
CA THR A 477 6.31 -10.68 7.08
C THR A 477 5.14 -10.52 8.05
N ASP A 478 4.51 -11.64 8.38
CA ASP A 478 3.52 -11.68 9.45
C ASP A 478 4.23 -11.46 10.79
N ALA A 479 3.83 -10.43 11.53
CA ALA A 479 4.52 -9.99 12.74
C ALA A 479 4.50 -11.04 13.88
N LYS A 480 3.58 -12.02 13.84
CA LYS A 480 3.48 -13.08 14.86
C LYS A 480 4.31 -14.30 14.53
N THR A 481 4.40 -14.68 13.26
CA THR A 481 5.06 -15.92 12.82
C THR A 481 6.45 -15.69 12.22
N GLY A 482 6.79 -14.46 11.83
CA GLY A 482 8.04 -14.15 11.13
C GLY A 482 8.14 -14.77 9.73
N LYS A 483 7.04 -15.37 9.23
CA LYS A 483 6.95 -15.94 7.89
C LYS A 483 6.52 -14.89 6.86
N PRO A 484 6.89 -15.04 5.57
CA PRO A 484 6.40 -14.18 4.51
C PRO A 484 4.87 -14.16 4.44
N VAL A 485 4.30 -12.97 4.22
CA VAL A 485 2.87 -12.83 3.89
C VAL A 485 2.63 -13.48 2.52
N VAL A 486 1.61 -14.32 2.42
CA VAL A 486 1.22 -15.08 1.23
C VAL A 486 -0.03 -14.44 0.61
N TYR A 487 0.09 -13.96 -0.61
CA TYR A 487 -1.00 -13.36 -1.39
C TYR A 487 -1.76 -14.42 -2.18
N LEU A 488 -3.07 -14.52 -1.96
CA LEU A 488 -3.94 -15.48 -2.64
C LEU A 488 -4.24 -15.03 -4.08
N LYS A 489 -4.05 -15.91 -5.08
CA LYS A 489 -4.38 -15.59 -6.50
C LYS A 489 -5.89 -15.61 -6.76
N ASN A 490 -6.63 -16.52 -6.12
CA ASN A 490 -8.07 -16.70 -6.28
C ASN A 490 -8.84 -16.51 -4.96
N THR A 491 -10.18 -16.50 -5.03
CA THR A 491 -11.05 -16.46 -3.84
C THR A 491 -10.84 -17.69 -2.98
N LYS A 492 -11.09 -17.57 -1.66
CA LYS A 492 -10.96 -18.69 -0.72
C LYS A 492 -11.83 -19.89 -1.15
N ASN A 493 -13.00 -19.62 -1.75
CA ASN A 493 -13.90 -20.65 -2.27
C ASN A 493 -13.28 -21.42 -3.46
N ILE A 494 -12.77 -20.73 -4.47
CA ILE A 494 -12.13 -21.38 -5.63
C ILE A 494 -10.88 -22.15 -5.19
N LEU A 495 -10.09 -21.58 -4.28
CA LEU A 495 -8.91 -22.26 -3.73
C LEU A 495 -9.29 -23.50 -2.91
N TRP A 496 -10.43 -23.48 -2.24
CA TRP A 496 -10.94 -24.66 -1.54
C TRP A 496 -11.33 -25.76 -2.51
N GLU A 497 -12.09 -25.46 -3.58
CA GLU A 497 -12.45 -26.47 -4.56
C GLU A 497 -11.19 -27.06 -5.23
N LYS A 498 -10.25 -26.21 -5.65
CA LYS A 498 -8.95 -26.67 -6.17
C LYS A 498 -8.17 -27.53 -5.16
N PHE A 499 -8.20 -27.18 -3.86
CA PHE A 499 -7.55 -27.95 -2.80
C PHE A 499 -8.24 -29.29 -2.57
N LYS A 500 -9.57 -29.32 -2.59
CA LYS A 500 -10.38 -30.52 -2.40
C LYS A 500 -10.22 -31.48 -3.59
N ASP A 501 -10.15 -30.95 -4.80
CA ASP A 501 -9.89 -31.74 -6.01
C ASP A 501 -8.46 -32.30 -5.99
N SER A 502 -7.48 -31.52 -5.55
CA SER A 502 -6.08 -31.97 -5.42
C SER A 502 -5.84 -32.92 -4.25
N PHE A 503 -6.60 -32.79 -3.16
CA PHE A 503 -6.46 -33.58 -1.94
C PHE A 503 -7.84 -34.00 -1.39
N PRO A 504 -8.53 -34.97 -2.02
CA PRO A 504 -9.88 -35.40 -1.62
C PRO A 504 -9.94 -35.94 -0.19
N ASN A 505 -8.83 -36.54 0.27
CA ASN A 505 -8.64 -37.08 1.62
C ASN A 505 -7.88 -36.11 2.56
N GLY A 506 -7.73 -34.84 2.16
CA GLY A 506 -6.98 -33.80 2.86
C GLY A 506 -7.69 -33.25 4.10
N ILE A 507 -7.42 -31.99 4.43
CA ILE A 507 -8.12 -31.32 5.54
C ILE A 507 -9.55 -30.97 5.17
N LYS A 508 -10.44 -30.92 6.16
CA LYS A 508 -11.85 -30.55 5.97
C LYS A 508 -11.99 -29.05 5.68
N HIS A 509 -13.07 -28.67 5.01
CA HIS A 509 -13.42 -27.28 4.64
C HIS A 509 -13.23 -26.29 5.80
N THR A 510 -13.80 -26.59 6.97
CA THR A 510 -13.69 -25.73 8.16
C THR A 510 -12.25 -25.58 8.65
N THR A 511 -11.45 -26.64 8.59
CA THR A 511 -10.03 -26.62 8.94
C THR A 511 -9.23 -25.79 7.94
N PHE A 512 -9.52 -25.91 6.64
CA PHE A 512 -8.87 -25.13 5.58
C PHE A 512 -9.07 -23.62 5.77
N TYR A 513 -10.30 -23.17 6.03
CA TYR A 513 -10.57 -21.75 6.28
C TYR A 513 -9.94 -21.26 7.59
N THR A 514 -9.93 -22.11 8.62
CA THR A 514 -9.31 -21.77 9.91
C THR A 514 -7.81 -21.52 9.76
N GLN A 515 -7.11 -22.31 8.93
CA GLN A 515 -5.70 -22.08 8.60
C GLN A 515 -5.47 -20.76 7.83
N LEU A 516 -6.46 -20.30 7.05
CA LEU A 516 -6.41 -19.04 6.28
C LEU A 516 -6.88 -17.79 7.05
N MET A 517 -7.22 -17.89 8.35
CA MET A 517 -7.69 -16.74 9.14
C MET A 517 -6.55 -15.92 9.78
N GLY A 518 -5.29 -16.35 9.65
CA GLY A 518 -4.11 -15.59 10.11
C GLY A 518 -3.76 -14.41 9.21
N GLN A 519 -3.01 -13.43 9.75
CA GLN A 519 -2.48 -12.28 9.00
C GLN A 519 -1.44 -12.67 7.92
N GLN A 520 -1.00 -13.93 7.92
CA GLN A 520 -0.10 -14.49 6.90
C GLN A 520 -0.77 -14.58 5.52
N TYR A 521 -2.05 -14.93 5.39
CA TYR A 521 -2.71 -15.15 4.09
C TYR A 521 -3.59 -13.95 3.72
N VAL A 522 -3.12 -13.12 2.79
CA VAL A 522 -3.77 -11.85 2.42
C VAL A 522 -4.41 -11.94 1.03
N TYR A 523 -5.61 -11.39 0.89
CA TYR A 523 -6.30 -11.32 -0.39
C TYR A 523 -5.67 -10.22 -1.27
N ARG A 524 -5.41 -10.53 -2.54
CA ARG A 524 -4.61 -9.71 -3.46
C ARG A 524 -5.47 -8.59 -4.09
N GLU A 525 -5.52 -7.42 -3.45
CA GLU A 525 -6.19 -6.22 -4.02
C GLU A 525 -5.25 -5.44 -4.96
N ASP A 526 -3.96 -5.28 -4.64
CA ASP A 526 -3.06 -4.40 -5.41
C ASP A 526 -1.80 -5.08 -5.92
N LEU A 527 -1.66 -5.12 -7.25
CA LEU A 527 -0.41 -5.43 -7.95
C LEU A 527 0.16 -4.26 -8.73
N GLY A 528 -0.41 -3.06 -8.58
CA GLY A 528 0.04 -1.87 -9.31
C GLY A 528 1.52 -1.53 -9.09
N GLY A 529 2.15 -2.05 -8.03
CA GLY A 529 3.53 -1.71 -7.71
C GLY A 529 4.65 -2.42 -8.49
N LEU A 530 4.38 -3.54 -9.20
CA LEU A 530 5.46 -4.38 -9.78
C LEU A 530 5.60 -4.28 -11.30
N CYS A 531 4.52 -4.00 -12.02
CA CYS A 531 4.54 -3.73 -13.46
C CYS A 531 3.91 -2.36 -13.75
N PHE A 532 4.73 -1.43 -14.24
CA PHE A 532 4.29 -0.07 -14.60
C PHE A 532 3.19 -0.11 -15.68
N THR A 533 3.31 -1.00 -16.66
CA THR A 533 2.30 -1.17 -17.70
C THR A 533 0.94 -1.55 -17.12
N CYS A 534 0.90 -2.49 -16.18
CA CYS A 534 -0.34 -2.89 -15.50
C CYS A 534 -0.92 -1.76 -14.65
N SER A 535 -0.08 -0.98 -13.97
CA SER A 535 -0.52 0.18 -13.18
C SER A 535 -1.18 1.22 -14.05
N THR A 536 -0.44 1.76 -15.02
CA THR A 536 -0.86 2.92 -15.80
C THR A 536 -1.99 2.60 -16.77
N TYR A 537 -1.83 1.54 -17.56
CA TYR A 537 -2.77 1.23 -18.64
C TYR A 537 -3.90 0.30 -18.22
N GLY A 538 -3.76 -0.39 -17.09
CA GLY A 538 -4.80 -1.23 -16.52
C GLY A 538 -5.50 -0.54 -15.35
N TYR A 539 -4.83 -0.47 -14.20
CA TYR A 539 -5.48 -0.12 -12.93
C TYR A 539 -5.89 1.35 -12.83
N GLU A 540 -4.99 2.27 -13.13
CA GLU A 540 -5.25 3.71 -13.15
C GLU A 540 -6.31 4.03 -14.21
N THR A 541 -6.22 3.42 -15.40
CA THR A 541 -7.21 3.62 -16.47
C THR A 541 -8.62 3.16 -16.05
N PHE A 542 -8.77 2.02 -15.35
CA PHE A 542 -10.08 1.62 -14.82
C PHE A 542 -10.60 2.55 -13.72
N GLU A 543 -9.72 3.17 -12.93
CA GLU A 543 -10.11 4.19 -11.96
C GLU A 543 -10.57 5.48 -12.64
N ASP A 544 -9.86 5.92 -13.68
CA ASP A 544 -10.23 7.06 -14.52
C ASP A 544 -11.59 6.84 -15.19
N ILE A 545 -11.86 5.66 -15.75
CA ILE A 545 -13.17 5.30 -16.33
C ILE A 545 -14.28 5.36 -15.26
N MET A 546 -14.02 4.84 -14.06
CA MET A 546 -14.99 4.90 -12.95
C MET A 546 -15.28 6.33 -12.50
N ASN A 547 -14.28 7.21 -12.53
CA ASN A 547 -14.47 8.64 -12.24
C ASN A 547 -15.27 9.33 -13.35
N LEU A 548 -14.98 9.04 -14.63
CA LEU A 548 -15.74 9.55 -15.76
C LEU A 548 -17.23 9.15 -15.67
N ILE A 549 -17.52 7.89 -15.36
CA ILE A 549 -18.89 7.39 -15.17
C ILE A 549 -19.60 8.18 -14.07
N LYS A 550 -18.93 8.43 -12.94
CA LYS A 550 -19.50 9.19 -11.81
C LYS A 550 -19.73 10.66 -12.13
N GLU A 551 -18.85 11.27 -12.91
CA GLU A 551 -18.91 12.69 -13.23
C GLU A 551 -19.88 13.02 -14.37
N LYS A 552 -20.02 12.14 -15.36
CA LYS A 552 -20.72 12.43 -16.61
C LYS A 552 -22.08 11.75 -16.75
N ILE A 553 -22.35 10.66 -16.02
CA ILE A 553 -23.65 9.99 -16.01
C ILE A 553 -24.43 10.44 -14.77
N ASN A 554 -25.48 11.23 -15.00
CA ASN A 554 -26.35 11.75 -13.92
C ASN A 554 -27.42 10.75 -13.47
N ASP A 555 -27.79 9.79 -14.33
CA ASP A 555 -28.75 8.74 -14.02
C ASP A 555 -28.11 7.70 -13.09
N ILE A 556 -28.68 7.53 -11.90
CA ILE A 556 -28.14 6.68 -10.83
C ILE A 556 -28.21 5.18 -11.21
N GLU A 557 -29.23 4.76 -11.93
CA GLU A 557 -29.39 3.36 -12.36
C GLU A 557 -28.38 3.03 -13.46
N LEU A 558 -28.28 3.88 -14.49
CA LEU A 558 -27.27 3.73 -15.54
C LEU A 558 -25.84 3.82 -14.98
N GLN A 559 -25.58 4.75 -14.05
CA GLN A 559 -24.29 4.86 -13.38
C GLN A 559 -23.94 3.59 -12.59
N SER A 560 -24.91 2.98 -11.92
CA SER A 560 -24.74 1.69 -11.22
C SER A 560 -24.43 0.56 -12.21
N VAL A 561 -25.16 0.47 -13.32
CA VAL A 561 -24.94 -0.55 -14.37
C VAL A 561 -23.54 -0.43 -14.96
N PHE A 562 -23.13 0.75 -15.42
CA PHE A 562 -21.79 0.96 -15.98
C PHE A 562 -20.68 0.74 -14.95
N SER A 563 -20.90 1.10 -13.68
CA SER A 563 -19.96 0.83 -12.59
C SER A 563 -19.78 -0.66 -12.34
N GLN A 564 -20.86 -1.45 -12.40
CA GLN A 564 -20.81 -2.90 -12.25
C GLN A 564 -20.10 -3.57 -13.42
N ARG A 565 -20.41 -3.16 -14.66
CA ARG A 565 -19.75 -3.66 -15.89
C ARG A 565 -18.25 -3.32 -15.90
N CYS A 566 -17.88 -2.10 -15.51
CA CYS A 566 -16.49 -1.69 -15.37
C CYS A 566 -15.76 -2.52 -14.29
N CYS A 567 -16.38 -2.74 -13.13
CA CYS A 567 -15.84 -3.62 -12.09
C CYS A 567 -15.66 -5.07 -12.58
N PHE A 568 -16.61 -5.58 -13.36
CA PHE A 568 -16.55 -6.90 -13.98
C PHE A 568 -15.36 -6.99 -14.94
N LEU A 569 -15.23 -6.07 -15.89
CA LEU A 569 -14.12 -6.03 -16.85
C LEU A 569 -12.76 -5.93 -16.15
N ARG A 570 -12.66 -5.08 -15.12
CA ARG A 570 -11.45 -4.98 -14.30
C ARG A 570 -11.10 -6.32 -13.64
N ARG A 571 -12.09 -7.08 -13.16
CA ARG A 571 -11.87 -8.40 -12.56
C ARG A 571 -11.45 -9.42 -13.62
N TYR A 572 -12.19 -9.49 -14.72
CA TYR A 572 -11.97 -10.42 -15.82
C TYR A 572 -10.55 -10.28 -16.40
N LEU A 573 -10.18 -9.09 -16.86
CA LEU A 573 -8.86 -8.83 -17.46
C LEU A 573 -7.70 -8.94 -16.47
N LYS A 574 -7.96 -8.92 -15.16
CA LYS A 574 -6.93 -9.04 -14.12
C LYS A 574 -6.67 -10.47 -13.67
N LYS A 575 -7.67 -11.36 -13.79
CA LYS A 575 -7.63 -12.68 -13.13
C LYS A 575 -8.06 -13.83 -14.03
N GLU A 576 -9.11 -13.64 -14.82
CA GLU A 576 -9.79 -14.72 -15.53
C GLU A 576 -9.29 -14.82 -16.98
N TYR A 577 -8.95 -13.69 -17.63
CA TYR A 577 -8.46 -13.67 -19.01
C TYR A 577 -7.23 -14.56 -19.25
N GLU A 578 -6.24 -14.56 -18.34
CA GLU A 578 -5.03 -15.38 -18.46
C GLU A 578 -5.36 -16.90 -18.47
N GLU A 579 -6.42 -17.33 -17.77
CA GLU A 579 -6.80 -18.75 -17.66
C GLU A 579 -7.36 -19.31 -18.98
N HIS A 580 -7.82 -18.44 -19.88
CA HIS A 580 -8.33 -18.85 -21.20
C HIS A 580 -7.23 -18.99 -22.27
N LEU A 581 -6.00 -18.54 -21.99
CA LEU A 581 -4.89 -18.62 -22.93
C LEU A 581 -4.12 -19.94 -22.73
N VAL A 582 -4.30 -20.87 -23.67
CA VAL A 582 -3.66 -22.19 -23.61
C VAL A 582 -2.33 -22.18 -24.35
N VAL A 583 -1.26 -22.58 -23.66
CA VAL A 583 0.06 -22.85 -24.25
C VAL A 583 0.41 -24.30 -23.93
N THR A 584 0.72 -25.09 -24.95
CA THR A 584 1.09 -26.50 -24.74
C THR A 584 2.54 -26.62 -24.27
N ASP A 585 2.87 -27.76 -23.65
CA ASP A 585 4.20 -28.02 -23.08
C ASP A 585 5.32 -28.12 -24.12
N ARG A 586 5.00 -28.18 -25.42
CA ARG A 586 5.97 -28.33 -26.52
C ARG A 586 6.17 -27.05 -27.36
N GLU A 587 6.05 -25.87 -26.77
CA GLU A 587 6.20 -24.54 -27.43
C GLU A 587 5.06 -24.12 -28.37
N PHE A 588 4.16 -25.02 -28.74
CA PHE A 588 3.07 -24.74 -29.68
C PHE A 588 1.82 -24.17 -28.99
N THR A 589 1.18 -23.22 -29.66
CA THR A 589 -0.17 -22.75 -29.30
C THR A 589 -1.15 -23.29 -30.32
N LEU A 590 -2.25 -23.87 -29.86
CA LEU A 590 -3.30 -24.38 -30.73
C LEU A 590 -4.25 -23.25 -31.15
N HIS A 591 -4.94 -23.45 -32.27
CA HIS A 591 -6.09 -22.63 -32.63
C HIS A 591 -7.14 -22.70 -31.50
N SER A 592 -7.79 -21.57 -31.24
CA SER A 592 -8.93 -21.49 -30.33
C SER A 592 -10.13 -21.01 -31.13
N SER A 593 -11.28 -21.65 -30.94
CA SER A 593 -12.54 -21.22 -31.57
C SER A 593 -12.93 -19.80 -31.18
N CYS A 594 -12.50 -19.33 -30.00
CA CYS A 594 -12.62 -17.95 -29.55
C CYS A 594 -11.44 -17.10 -30.07
N ILE A 595 -11.73 -16.11 -30.92
CA ILE A 595 -10.68 -15.26 -31.55
C ILE A 595 -9.82 -14.47 -30.55
N ASN A 596 -10.39 -14.05 -29.41
CA ASN A 596 -9.65 -13.34 -28.35
C ASN A 596 -8.72 -14.23 -27.53
N HIS A 597 -8.96 -15.54 -27.56
CA HIS A 597 -8.15 -16.54 -26.84
C HIS A 597 -7.16 -17.25 -27.76
N CYS A 598 -7.26 -17.06 -29.09
CA CYS A 598 -6.32 -17.64 -30.04
C CYS A 598 -5.00 -16.86 -30.05
N LEU A 599 -3.96 -17.42 -29.40
CA LEU A 599 -2.63 -16.84 -29.38
C LEU A 599 -2.01 -16.73 -30.78
N LEU A 600 -2.28 -17.71 -31.67
CA LEU A 600 -1.84 -17.65 -33.06
C LEU A 600 -2.42 -16.42 -33.78
N TYR A 601 -3.70 -16.07 -33.56
CA TYR A 601 -4.30 -14.89 -34.16
C TYR A 601 -3.74 -13.60 -33.53
N ALA A 602 -3.58 -13.59 -32.20
CA ALA A 602 -2.99 -12.47 -31.47
C ALA A 602 -1.57 -12.13 -31.95
N PHE A 603 -0.81 -13.12 -32.42
CA PHE A 603 0.55 -12.95 -32.95
C PHE A 603 0.66 -12.97 -34.49
N GLY A 604 -0.47 -12.98 -35.20
CA GLY A 604 -0.48 -12.80 -36.66
C GLY A 604 -0.21 -14.05 -37.49
N LYS A 605 -0.39 -15.25 -36.91
CA LYS A 605 -0.04 -16.54 -37.51
C LYS A 605 -1.22 -17.51 -37.68
N CYS A 606 -2.43 -17.12 -37.28
CA CYS A 606 -3.62 -17.95 -37.49
C CYS A 606 -4.28 -17.62 -38.83
N ASN A 607 -4.44 -18.65 -39.66
CA ASN A 607 -5.21 -18.59 -40.91
C ASN A 607 -6.54 -19.36 -40.80
N GLU A 608 -6.82 -19.96 -39.64
CA GLU A 608 -8.05 -20.72 -39.40
C GLU A 608 -9.22 -19.80 -39.06
N SER A 609 -10.44 -20.24 -39.42
CA SER A 609 -11.66 -19.49 -39.15
C SER A 609 -12.03 -19.54 -37.67
N HIS A 610 -12.25 -18.38 -37.05
CA HIS A 610 -12.74 -18.29 -35.68
C HIS A 610 -14.27 -18.17 -35.71
N THR A 611 -14.95 -19.06 -34.99
CA THR A 611 -16.42 -19.24 -35.08
C THR A 611 -17.17 -18.61 -33.91
N TYR A 612 -16.45 -18.07 -32.93
CA TYR A 612 -17.01 -17.65 -31.66
C TYR A 612 -16.22 -16.49 -31.03
N ILE A 613 -16.91 -15.66 -30.25
CA ILE A 613 -16.33 -14.69 -29.32
C ILE A 613 -17.04 -14.91 -27.98
N CYS A 614 -16.30 -15.16 -26.90
CA CYS A 614 -16.94 -15.34 -25.60
C CYS A 614 -17.54 -14.04 -25.07
N ASN A 615 -18.63 -14.16 -24.29
CA ASN A 615 -19.38 -13.03 -23.76
C ASN A 615 -18.49 -12.05 -22.99
N GLU A 616 -17.53 -12.56 -22.22
CA GLU A 616 -16.60 -11.76 -21.42
C GLU A 616 -15.65 -10.94 -22.30
N CYS A 617 -15.17 -11.53 -23.40
CA CYS A 617 -14.35 -10.82 -24.38
C CYS A 617 -15.17 -9.85 -25.22
N GLN A 618 -16.41 -10.20 -25.59
CA GLN A 618 -17.32 -9.29 -26.30
C GLN A 618 -17.63 -8.06 -25.45
N GLU A 619 -17.86 -8.25 -24.15
CA GLU A 619 -18.11 -7.17 -23.20
C GLU A 619 -16.94 -6.17 -23.13
N THR A 620 -15.70 -6.61 -23.40
CA THR A 620 -14.53 -5.72 -23.46
C THR A 620 -14.64 -4.67 -24.57
N PHE A 621 -15.34 -4.98 -25.66
CA PHE A 621 -15.57 -4.04 -26.76
C PHE A 621 -16.91 -3.32 -26.63
N GLN A 622 -17.97 -4.07 -26.30
CA GLN A 622 -19.33 -3.55 -26.20
C GLN A 622 -19.46 -2.48 -25.10
N PHE A 623 -18.77 -2.64 -23.97
CA PHE A 623 -18.78 -1.66 -22.88
C PHE A 623 -18.39 -0.25 -23.34
N PHE A 624 -17.34 -0.12 -24.15
CA PHE A 624 -16.89 1.20 -24.62
C PHE A 624 -17.85 1.79 -25.65
N GLN A 625 -18.49 0.95 -26.47
CA GLN A 625 -19.49 1.41 -27.42
C GLN A 625 -20.73 1.93 -26.68
N ASP A 626 -21.28 1.14 -25.77
CA ASP A 626 -22.44 1.53 -24.96
C ASP A 626 -22.15 2.78 -24.12
N LEU A 627 -20.92 2.91 -23.61
CA LEU A 627 -20.48 4.08 -22.85
C LEU A 627 -20.39 5.33 -23.74
N LYS A 628 -19.93 5.21 -24.99
CA LYS A 628 -19.94 6.31 -25.97
C LYS A 628 -21.36 6.71 -26.34
N ASP A 629 -22.25 5.74 -26.55
CA ASP A 629 -23.64 6.00 -26.92
C ASP A 629 -24.41 6.66 -25.77
N SER A 630 -24.02 6.39 -24.52
CA SER A 630 -24.62 6.97 -23.30
C SER A 630 -24.05 8.34 -22.91
N LEU A 631 -22.97 8.80 -23.56
CA LEU A 631 -22.26 10.03 -23.20
C LEU A 631 -22.17 11.01 -24.38
N ASN A 632 -21.97 12.29 -24.06
CA ASN A 632 -21.83 13.34 -25.06
C ASN A 632 -20.63 13.07 -26.01
N PRO A 633 -20.76 13.30 -27.34
CA PRO A 633 -19.67 13.19 -28.30
C PRO A 633 -18.36 13.88 -27.92
N LEU A 634 -18.42 14.95 -27.11
CA LEU A 634 -17.23 15.64 -26.59
C LEU A 634 -16.33 14.73 -25.72
N CYS A 635 -16.87 13.67 -25.13
CA CYS A 635 -16.13 12.70 -24.34
C CYS A 635 -15.61 11.51 -25.17
N HIS A 636 -15.96 11.40 -26.47
CA HIS A 636 -15.63 10.23 -27.27
C HIS A 636 -14.14 10.05 -27.50
N GLU A 637 -13.37 11.15 -27.61
CA GLU A 637 -11.91 11.09 -27.71
C GLU A 637 -11.27 10.53 -26.43
N GLU A 638 -11.74 10.98 -25.26
CA GLU A 638 -11.26 10.51 -23.95
C GLU A 638 -11.61 9.03 -23.74
N ILE A 639 -12.84 8.62 -24.09
CA ILE A 639 -13.27 7.22 -24.02
C ILE A 639 -12.46 6.35 -25.00
N GLN A 640 -12.15 6.85 -26.19
CA GLN A 640 -11.29 6.16 -27.14
C GLN A 640 -9.85 6.01 -26.60
N GLU A 641 -9.32 7.04 -25.92
CA GLU A 641 -8.02 6.93 -25.28
C GLU A 641 -8.02 5.84 -24.20
N PHE A 642 -9.04 5.80 -23.35
CA PHE A 642 -9.19 4.74 -22.34
C PHE A 642 -9.31 3.35 -22.97
N GLN A 643 -10.10 3.22 -24.05
CA GLN A 643 -10.20 1.99 -24.81
C GLN A 643 -8.82 1.53 -25.33
N ASP A 644 -8.06 2.44 -25.94
CA ASP A 644 -6.72 2.13 -26.46
C ASP A 644 -5.74 1.70 -25.35
N ARG A 645 -5.83 2.32 -24.16
CA ARG A 645 -5.02 1.96 -22.99
C ARG A 645 -5.38 0.56 -22.48
N ILE A 646 -6.68 0.23 -22.38
CA ILE A 646 -7.14 -1.10 -21.99
C ILE A 646 -6.76 -2.16 -23.02
N LEU A 647 -6.84 -1.87 -24.32
CA LEU A 647 -6.37 -2.78 -25.37
C LEU A 647 -4.86 -3.00 -25.30
N TYR A 648 -4.09 -1.97 -24.95
CA TYR A 648 -2.66 -2.12 -24.69
C TYR A 648 -2.37 -2.99 -23.46
N TYR A 649 -3.16 -2.84 -22.40
CA TYR A 649 -3.11 -3.71 -21.22
C TYR A 649 -3.45 -5.16 -21.56
N LEU A 650 -4.50 -5.39 -22.36
CA LEU A 650 -4.90 -6.71 -22.87
C LEU A 650 -3.74 -7.37 -23.63
N ALA A 651 -3.13 -6.65 -24.59
CA ALA A 651 -2.00 -7.15 -25.37
C ALA A 651 -0.80 -7.51 -24.48
N HIS A 652 -0.57 -6.72 -23.43
CA HIS A 652 0.47 -7.01 -22.44
C HIS A 652 0.17 -8.30 -21.65
N GLN A 653 -1.06 -8.53 -21.20
CA GLN A 653 -1.43 -9.79 -20.54
C GLN A 653 -1.24 -10.99 -21.50
N THR A 654 -1.68 -10.88 -22.75
CA THR A 654 -1.54 -11.97 -23.74
C THR A 654 -0.09 -12.37 -23.97
N ARG A 655 0.81 -11.40 -24.18
CA ARG A 655 2.26 -11.67 -24.32
C ARG A 655 2.85 -12.24 -23.05
N LYS A 656 2.50 -11.65 -21.90
CA LYS A 656 3.00 -12.11 -20.61
C LYS A 656 2.69 -13.58 -20.38
N THR A 657 1.45 -14.02 -20.60
CA THR A 657 1.06 -15.42 -20.42
C THR A 657 1.85 -16.33 -21.36
N TYR A 658 1.98 -15.96 -22.63
CA TYR A 658 2.73 -16.76 -23.60
C TYR A 658 4.23 -16.85 -23.29
N LEU A 659 4.87 -15.73 -22.98
CA LEU A 659 6.31 -15.67 -22.70
C LEU A 659 6.65 -16.41 -21.40
N ASN A 660 5.79 -16.34 -20.38
CA ASN A 660 5.99 -17.07 -19.13
C ASN A 660 5.95 -18.59 -19.33
N ALA A 661 5.14 -19.09 -20.26
CA ALA A 661 5.11 -20.51 -20.60
C ALA A 661 6.44 -20.99 -21.23
N GLN A 662 7.18 -20.12 -21.93
CA GLN A 662 8.46 -20.49 -22.57
C GLN A 662 9.54 -20.91 -21.57
N PHE A 663 9.45 -20.48 -20.29
CA PHE A 663 10.37 -20.94 -19.25
C PHE A 663 10.24 -22.45 -19.01
N ASN A 664 9.01 -22.97 -18.92
CA ASN A 664 8.78 -24.40 -18.73
C ASN A 664 9.28 -25.19 -19.94
N VAL A 665 9.10 -24.65 -21.15
CA VAL A 665 9.58 -25.38 -22.32
C VAL A 665 11.10 -25.38 -22.44
N ALA A 666 11.75 -24.28 -22.07
CA ALA A 666 13.21 -24.27 -21.96
C ALA A 666 13.70 -25.37 -20.99
N LEU A 667 13.01 -25.59 -19.86
CA LEU A 667 13.36 -26.67 -18.93
C LEU A 667 13.18 -28.07 -19.54
N LEU A 668 12.18 -28.27 -20.40
CA LEU A 668 11.97 -29.54 -21.12
C LEU A 668 13.05 -29.81 -22.17
N ASP A 669 13.57 -28.75 -22.81
CA ASP A 669 14.71 -28.83 -23.74
C ASP A 669 16.06 -29.16 -23.07
N LEU A 670 16.13 -29.13 -21.72
CA LEU A 670 17.38 -29.28 -20.97
C LEU A 670 17.89 -30.74 -20.99
N ASN A 671 19.10 -30.91 -21.54
CA ASN A 671 19.83 -32.17 -21.55
C ASN A 671 21.14 -32.09 -20.73
N GLU A 672 21.88 -33.19 -20.66
CA GLU A 672 23.14 -33.31 -19.90
C GLU A 672 24.29 -32.44 -20.46
N ASP A 673 24.21 -32.03 -21.72
CA ASP A 673 25.20 -31.20 -22.39
C ASP A 673 24.88 -29.69 -22.29
N GLY A 674 23.74 -29.33 -21.70
CA GLY A 674 23.18 -27.98 -21.72
C GLY A 674 22.98 -27.34 -20.35
N ALA A 675 22.84 -26.02 -20.35
CA ALA A 675 22.44 -25.28 -19.15
C ALA A 675 21.44 -24.14 -19.48
N ILE A 676 20.57 -23.81 -18.51
CA ILE A 676 19.68 -22.64 -18.61
C ILE A 676 20.07 -21.62 -17.55
N LEU A 677 20.21 -20.36 -17.98
CA LEU A 677 20.57 -19.22 -17.14
C LEU A 677 19.37 -18.29 -17.01
N VAL A 678 18.79 -18.16 -15.82
CA VAL A 678 17.78 -17.12 -15.53
C VAL A 678 18.46 -15.98 -14.80
N VAL A 679 18.45 -14.78 -15.39
CA VAL A 679 19.19 -13.62 -14.86
C VAL A 679 18.27 -12.44 -14.54
N ASP A 680 18.51 -11.83 -13.39
CA ASP A 680 17.81 -10.59 -13.00
C ASP A 680 18.64 -9.73 -12.03
N TYR A 681 18.36 -8.43 -11.99
CA TYR A 681 18.91 -7.50 -11.02
C TYR A 681 17.96 -7.30 -9.84
N LYS A 682 18.49 -7.38 -8.62
CA LYS A 682 17.74 -7.01 -7.42
C LYS A 682 17.69 -5.48 -7.24
N MET A 683 16.78 -5.02 -6.38
CA MET A 683 16.84 -3.65 -5.87
C MET A 683 18.19 -3.40 -5.20
N LYS A 684 18.84 -2.29 -5.58
CA LYS A 684 20.13 -1.87 -5.03
C LYS A 684 20.11 -1.85 -3.49
N ILE A 685 21.15 -2.42 -2.89
CA ILE A 685 21.32 -2.46 -1.43
C ILE A 685 21.83 -1.09 -0.98
N LEU A 686 21.02 -0.37 -0.20
CA LEU A 686 21.38 0.95 0.29
C LEU A 686 22.19 0.84 1.59
N PRO A 687 23.39 1.43 1.68
CA PRO A 687 24.13 1.51 2.94
C PRO A 687 23.42 2.45 3.92
N LYS A 688 23.41 2.06 5.21
CA LYS A 688 22.65 2.67 6.33
C LYS A 688 22.96 4.17 6.57
N THR A 689 23.99 4.74 5.94
CA THR A 689 24.52 6.08 6.20
C THR A 689 24.66 7.00 4.97
N SER A 690 24.25 6.57 3.77
CA SER A 690 24.42 7.43 2.57
C SER A 690 23.36 8.55 2.49
N ARG A 691 23.83 9.82 2.49
CA ARG A 691 23.02 11.00 2.16
C ARG A 691 22.93 11.13 0.64
N GLU A 692 21.72 11.26 0.10
CA GLU A 692 21.43 11.23 -1.33
C GLU A 692 21.86 12.52 -2.05
N THR A 693 22.67 12.38 -3.11
CA THR A 693 22.78 13.33 -4.22
C THR A 693 22.40 12.59 -5.50
N LYS A 694 21.40 13.12 -6.23
CA LYS A 694 20.70 12.45 -7.33
C LYS A 694 21.49 12.48 -8.65
N GLU A 695 21.73 11.32 -9.23
CA GLU A 695 21.86 11.11 -10.68
C GLU A 695 20.77 10.12 -11.12
N PHE A 696 20.13 10.40 -12.25
CA PHE A 696 18.91 9.72 -12.72
C PHE A 696 19.24 8.35 -13.34
N PHE A 697 19.61 7.40 -12.47
CA PHE A 697 19.74 5.92 -12.55
C PHE A 697 20.52 5.41 -11.31
N GLY A 698 21.14 6.33 -10.57
CA GLY A 698 21.89 6.09 -9.35
C GLY A 698 21.03 6.19 -8.10
N LYS A 699 20.34 5.09 -7.72
CA LYS A 699 20.39 4.79 -6.28
C LYS A 699 21.88 4.50 -5.99
N LYS A 700 22.53 5.24 -5.09
CA LYS A 700 23.90 4.96 -4.62
C LYS A 700 23.86 3.78 -3.63
N GLY A 701 23.51 2.61 -4.15
CA GLY A 701 23.50 1.35 -3.43
C GLY A 701 24.21 0.28 -4.26
N TRP A 702 24.73 -0.74 -3.59
CA TRP A 702 25.44 -1.84 -4.24
C TRP A 702 24.53 -2.53 -5.25
N ALA A 703 25.06 -2.76 -6.45
CA ALA A 703 24.38 -3.58 -7.45
C ALA A 703 24.42 -5.04 -6.98
N LEU A 704 23.29 -5.73 -7.12
CA LEU A 704 23.17 -7.16 -6.87
C LEU A 704 22.50 -7.80 -8.08
N HIS A 705 23.20 -8.71 -8.73
CA HIS A 705 22.79 -9.43 -9.91
C HIS A 705 22.81 -10.92 -9.61
N THR A 706 21.69 -11.60 -9.85
CA THR A 706 21.55 -13.03 -9.57
C THR A 706 21.45 -13.80 -10.86
N VAL A 707 22.21 -14.89 -10.94
CA VAL A 707 22.15 -15.88 -12.03
C VAL A 707 21.71 -17.20 -11.45
N LEU A 708 20.52 -17.68 -11.85
CA LEU A 708 20.08 -19.04 -11.56
C LEU A 708 20.52 -19.95 -12.70
N LEU A 709 21.36 -20.91 -12.39
CA LEU A 709 21.88 -21.92 -13.29
C LEU A 709 21.12 -23.23 -13.09
N TYR A 710 20.50 -23.72 -14.16
CA TYR A 710 19.81 -25.02 -14.22
C TYR A 710 20.64 -25.99 -15.04
N THR A 711 20.99 -27.14 -14.47
CA THR A 711 21.74 -28.22 -15.13
C THR A 711 21.13 -29.59 -14.85
N LYS A 712 21.36 -30.56 -15.74
CA LYS A 712 20.88 -31.93 -15.61
C LYS A 712 22.04 -32.89 -15.49
N SER A 713 21.98 -33.82 -14.53
CA SER A 713 23.01 -34.88 -14.37
C SER A 713 22.61 -36.13 -15.15
N LYS A 714 23.60 -36.92 -15.60
CA LYS A 714 23.42 -38.14 -16.41
C LYS A 714 22.55 -39.21 -15.73
N ASP A 715 22.59 -39.28 -14.39
CA ASP A 715 21.99 -40.37 -13.62
C ASP A 715 20.71 -39.99 -12.84
N ASN A 716 20.22 -38.75 -12.96
CA ASN A 716 19.17 -38.23 -12.08
C ASN A 716 18.00 -37.61 -12.88
N SER A 717 16.76 -38.01 -12.59
CA SER A 717 15.52 -37.41 -13.15
C SER A 717 15.20 -36.00 -12.60
N GLU A 718 16.18 -35.37 -11.95
CA GLU A 718 16.03 -34.10 -11.26
C GLU A 718 16.99 -33.07 -11.84
N ILE A 719 16.50 -31.84 -12.00
CA ILE A 719 17.25 -30.66 -12.43
C ILE A 719 17.93 -30.06 -11.21
N ASN A 720 19.25 -29.86 -11.29
CA ASN A 720 20.03 -29.16 -10.29
C ASN A 720 19.93 -27.66 -10.53
N ILE A 721 19.71 -26.88 -9.46
CA ILE A 721 19.64 -25.43 -9.49
C ILE A 721 20.77 -24.87 -8.61
N GLN A 722 21.53 -23.93 -9.16
CA GLN A 722 22.50 -23.14 -8.42
C GLN A 722 22.16 -21.66 -8.56
N ALA A 723 22.18 -20.92 -7.47
CA ALA A 723 21.96 -19.49 -7.46
C ALA A 723 23.27 -18.78 -7.20
N ILE A 724 23.71 -17.94 -8.13
CA ILE A 724 24.99 -17.24 -8.05
C ILE A 724 24.71 -15.74 -7.96
N ASP A 725 24.94 -15.19 -6.77
CA ASP A 725 24.72 -13.79 -6.44
C ASP A 725 26.02 -13.00 -6.58
N HIS A 726 26.05 -12.10 -7.57
CA HIS A 726 27.14 -11.16 -7.78
C HIS A 726 26.77 -9.79 -7.23
N TRP A 727 27.53 -9.31 -6.25
CA TRP A 727 27.39 -7.95 -5.74
C TRP A 727 28.60 -7.09 -6.09
N SER A 728 28.38 -5.79 -6.25
CA SER A 728 29.45 -4.84 -6.55
C SER A 728 29.24 -3.50 -5.88
N THR A 729 30.34 -2.84 -5.55
CA THR A 729 30.32 -1.44 -5.12
C THR A 729 30.06 -0.47 -6.27
N ASP A 730 30.26 -0.90 -7.52
CA ASP A 730 29.85 -0.16 -8.71
C ASP A 730 28.31 -0.08 -8.78
N ALA A 731 27.80 1.15 -8.73
CA ALA A 731 26.38 1.42 -8.79
C ALA A 731 25.80 1.30 -10.22
N ARG A 732 26.62 1.07 -11.25
CA ARG A 732 26.16 1.00 -12.65
C ARG A 732 25.63 -0.40 -12.99
N GLN A 733 24.35 -0.46 -13.33
CA GLN A 733 23.69 -1.66 -13.89
C GLN A 733 23.65 -1.49 -15.42
N ASP A 734 24.75 -1.81 -16.09
CA ASP A 734 24.92 -1.66 -17.53
C ASP A 734 25.28 -2.99 -18.23
N THR A 735 25.38 -2.93 -19.55
CA THR A 735 25.77 -4.05 -20.42
C THR A 735 27.02 -4.75 -19.91
N TRP A 736 28.05 -3.97 -19.59
CA TRP A 736 29.36 -4.49 -19.22
C TRP A 736 29.30 -5.27 -17.91
N PHE A 737 28.56 -4.74 -16.92
CA PHE A 737 28.30 -5.48 -15.69
C PHE A 737 27.61 -6.82 -15.95
N SER A 738 26.55 -6.82 -16.78
CA SER A 738 25.79 -8.04 -17.10
C SER A 738 26.69 -9.08 -17.78
N ALA A 739 27.52 -8.64 -18.74
CA ALA A 739 28.49 -9.50 -19.42
C ALA A 739 29.56 -10.05 -18.46
N SER A 740 30.13 -9.21 -17.58
CA SER A 740 31.10 -9.62 -16.56
C SER A 740 30.52 -10.65 -15.60
N SER A 741 29.28 -10.46 -15.14
CA SER A 741 28.63 -11.39 -14.24
C SER A 741 28.38 -12.75 -14.89
N LEU A 742 27.90 -12.77 -16.14
CA LEU A 742 27.73 -14.01 -16.90
C LEU A 742 29.06 -14.72 -17.15
N HIS A 743 30.10 -13.97 -17.53
CA HIS A 743 31.46 -14.52 -17.70
C HIS A 743 31.96 -15.20 -16.42
N SER A 744 31.80 -14.54 -15.27
CA SER A 744 32.21 -15.10 -13.98
C SER A 744 31.47 -16.39 -13.62
N VAL A 745 30.21 -16.55 -14.04
CA VAL A 745 29.48 -17.81 -13.84
C VAL A 745 30.14 -18.92 -14.65
N ILE A 746 30.36 -18.68 -15.94
CA ILE A 746 30.86 -19.70 -16.88
C ILE A 746 32.28 -20.16 -16.54
N GLU A 747 33.17 -19.24 -16.16
CA GLU A 747 34.56 -19.61 -15.81
C GLU A 747 34.66 -20.41 -14.51
N ASN A 748 33.71 -20.24 -13.60
CA ASN A 748 33.69 -20.97 -12.32
C ASN A 748 32.97 -22.32 -12.40
N LEU A 749 32.49 -22.75 -13.57
CA LEU A 749 31.91 -24.09 -13.74
C LEU A 749 32.99 -25.15 -13.89
N GLU A 750 32.96 -26.16 -13.02
CA GLU A 750 33.84 -27.34 -13.12
C GLU A 750 33.70 -28.05 -14.46
N ILE A 751 32.47 -28.16 -14.96
CA ILE A 751 32.15 -28.74 -16.26
C ILE A 751 31.39 -27.68 -17.07
N LYS A 752 32.02 -27.20 -18.14
CA LYS A 752 31.42 -26.21 -19.04
C LYS A 752 30.36 -26.90 -19.93
N PRO A 753 29.12 -26.38 -20.01
CA PRO A 753 28.09 -26.93 -20.90
C PRO A 753 28.46 -26.65 -22.36
N LYS A 754 28.04 -27.53 -23.28
CA LYS A 754 28.22 -27.30 -24.73
C LYS A 754 27.33 -26.18 -25.24
N TRP A 755 26.16 -26.01 -24.64
CA TRP A 755 25.21 -24.95 -25.01
C TRP A 755 24.50 -24.33 -23.80
N VAL A 756 24.10 -23.07 -23.95
CA VAL A 756 23.31 -22.34 -22.94
C VAL A 756 22.06 -21.71 -23.54
N SER A 757 20.98 -21.66 -22.77
CA SER A 757 19.82 -20.81 -23.04
C SER A 757 19.65 -19.77 -21.94
N ILE A 758 19.48 -18.50 -22.29
CA ILE A 758 19.40 -17.40 -21.33
C ILE A 758 17.97 -16.86 -21.28
N ILE A 759 17.46 -16.58 -20.09
CA ILE A 759 16.14 -16.01 -19.86
C ILE A 759 16.29 -14.79 -18.95
N SER A 760 15.80 -13.64 -19.39
CA SER A 760 15.88 -12.40 -18.59
C SER A 760 14.66 -11.51 -18.81
N ASN A 761 14.52 -10.46 -18.00
CA ASN A 761 13.52 -9.43 -18.24
C ASN A 761 13.89 -8.56 -19.46
N ASN A 762 12.91 -7.85 -20.03
CA ASN A 762 13.13 -6.87 -21.12
C ASN A 762 13.74 -5.53 -20.63
N GLY A 763 14.66 -5.61 -19.67
CA GLY A 763 15.40 -4.49 -19.08
C GLY A 763 16.50 -3.99 -20.02
N PRO A 764 16.76 -2.67 -20.05
CA PRO A 764 17.74 -2.09 -20.99
C PRO A 764 19.19 -2.55 -20.73
N HIS A 765 19.50 -3.04 -19.52
CA HIS A 765 20.81 -3.60 -19.18
C HIS A 765 21.06 -4.98 -19.84
N TYR A 766 20.01 -5.74 -20.17
CA TYR A 766 20.14 -6.97 -20.96
C TYR A 766 19.83 -6.73 -22.44
N HIS A 767 18.76 -5.99 -22.73
CA HIS A 767 18.25 -5.86 -24.08
C HIS A 767 18.85 -4.65 -24.82
N ASN A 768 20.13 -4.77 -25.16
CA ASN A 768 20.88 -3.74 -25.88
C ASN A 768 21.84 -4.37 -26.91
N SER A 769 22.24 -3.58 -27.91
CA SER A 769 23.00 -4.10 -29.05
C SER A 769 24.38 -4.61 -28.67
N GLU A 770 25.04 -3.96 -27.71
CA GLU A 770 26.38 -4.35 -27.27
C GLU A 770 26.36 -5.76 -26.64
N LEU A 771 25.37 -6.05 -25.79
CA LEU A 771 25.26 -7.39 -25.19
C LEU A 771 24.94 -8.47 -26.23
N MET A 772 24.03 -8.17 -27.18
CA MET A 772 23.70 -9.11 -28.25
C MET A 772 24.92 -9.46 -29.12
N ILE A 773 25.84 -8.51 -29.29
CA ILE A 773 27.08 -8.74 -30.05
C ILE A 773 28.09 -9.53 -29.21
N ILE A 774 28.24 -9.21 -27.91
CA ILE A 774 29.09 -9.97 -26.98
C ILE A 774 28.69 -11.45 -26.95
N MET A 775 27.39 -11.77 -26.95
CA MET A 775 26.91 -13.15 -26.99
C MET A 775 27.32 -13.89 -28.28
N GLY A 776 27.47 -13.18 -29.40
CA GLY A 776 27.95 -13.79 -30.65
C GLY A 776 29.42 -14.22 -30.59
N LYS A 777 30.19 -13.73 -29.62
CA LYS A 777 31.59 -14.10 -29.39
C LYS A 777 31.78 -15.22 -28.35
N TRP A 778 30.71 -15.63 -27.66
CA TRP A 778 30.81 -16.65 -26.60
C TRP A 778 31.32 -18.00 -27.08
N TYR A 779 30.96 -18.42 -28.28
CA TYR A 779 31.46 -19.68 -28.82
C TYR A 779 32.98 -19.62 -29.05
N GLU A 780 33.49 -18.50 -29.59
CA GLU A 780 34.92 -18.26 -29.79
C GLU A 780 35.68 -18.20 -28.46
N TRP A 781 35.11 -17.56 -27.44
CA TRP A 781 35.78 -17.32 -26.17
C TRP A 781 35.71 -18.48 -25.17
N TYR A 782 34.60 -19.22 -25.15
CA TYR A 782 34.34 -20.23 -24.12
C TYR A 782 34.09 -21.63 -24.69
N GLY A 783 33.94 -21.77 -26.02
CA GLY A 783 33.51 -23.02 -26.64
C GLY A 783 32.05 -23.37 -26.38
N ILE A 784 31.23 -22.40 -25.95
CA ILE A 784 29.83 -22.59 -25.55
C ILE A 784 28.90 -21.95 -26.57
N GLN A 785 27.95 -22.72 -27.11
CA GLN A 785 26.93 -22.20 -28.01
C GLN A 785 25.80 -21.52 -27.23
N VAL A 786 25.53 -20.23 -27.52
CA VAL A 786 24.34 -19.55 -27.00
C VAL A 786 23.15 -19.91 -27.90
N LYS A 787 22.38 -20.93 -27.51
CA LYS A 787 21.27 -21.49 -28.32
C LYS A 787 20.15 -20.48 -28.52
N LYS A 788 19.63 -19.92 -27.42
CA LYS A 788 18.59 -18.89 -27.45
C LYS A 788 18.70 -17.97 -26.23
N TRP A 789 18.39 -16.68 -26.42
CA TRP A 789 18.10 -15.74 -25.33
C TRP A 789 16.66 -15.28 -25.45
N ILE A 790 15.82 -15.63 -24.48
CA ILE A 790 14.41 -15.24 -24.40
C ILE A 790 14.23 -14.09 -23.42
N PHE A 791 13.59 -13.02 -23.87
CA PHE A 791 13.18 -11.90 -23.03
C PHE A 791 11.74 -12.10 -22.54
N LEU A 792 11.51 -11.86 -21.25
CA LEU A 792 10.18 -11.85 -20.64
C LEU A 792 9.66 -10.41 -20.51
N GLU A 793 8.35 -10.24 -20.40
CA GLU A 793 7.73 -8.95 -20.07
C GLU A 793 8.23 -8.43 -18.71
N ALA A 794 8.21 -7.10 -18.54
CA ALA A 794 8.77 -6.45 -17.36
C ALA A 794 8.07 -6.91 -16.06
N GLY A 795 8.86 -7.36 -15.07
CA GLY A 795 8.37 -7.77 -13.76
C GLY A 795 8.17 -9.27 -13.55
N GLU A 796 8.41 -10.11 -14.57
CA GLU A 796 8.10 -11.55 -14.53
C GLU A 796 9.30 -12.46 -14.20
N ALA A 797 10.48 -12.24 -14.82
CA ALA A 797 11.73 -12.97 -14.48
C ALA A 797 12.10 -12.85 -12.99
N LYS A 798 11.65 -11.75 -12.38
CA LYS A 798 11.64 -11.49 -10.95
C LYS A 798 11.04 -12.62 -10.13
N THR A 799 9.97 -13.30 -10.56
CA THR A 799 9.25 -14.21 -9.66
C THR A 799 9.99 -15.49 -9.25
N THR A 800 10.98 -15.96 -10.01
CA THR A 800 11.80 -17.13 -9.62
C THR A 800 13.01 -16.71 -8.78
N VAL A 801 13.72 -15.66 -9.21
CA VAL A 801 14.82 -15.03 -8.45
C VAL A 801 14.33 -14.42 -7.13
N ASP A 802 13.18 -13.72 -7.12
CA ASP A 802 12.55 -13.16 -5.92
C ASP A 802 12.02 -14.24 -4.98
N SER A 803 11.53 -15.37 -5.50
CA SER A 803 11.11 -16.50 -4.67
C SER A 803 12.28 -17.17 -3.95
N HIS A 804 13.46 -17.23 -4.60
CA HIS A 804 14.70 -17.72 -3.99
C HIS A 804 15.14 -16.82 -2.83
N HIS A 805 15.05 -15.50 -3.01
CA HIS A 805 15.43 -14.53 -1.98
C HIS A 805 14.43 -14.39 -0.81
N ALA A 806 13.19 -14.86 -0.93
CA ALA A 806 12.15 -14.72 0.09
C ALA A 806 12.36 -15.61 1.34
N GLN A 807 13.37 -16.50 1.35
CA GLN A 807 13.63 -17.45 2.43
C GLN A 807 14.56 -16.93 3.54
N GLY A 808 15.03 -15.67 3.46
CA GLY A 808 16.06 -15.12 4.34
C GLY A 808 15.58 -14.05 5.33
N ASN A 809 15.75 -14.29 6.64
CA ASN A 809 15.25 -13.40 7.71
C ASN A 809 16.24 -12.36 8.30
N ASP A 810 17.47 -12.23 7.78
CA ASP A 810 18.48 -11.22 8.17
C ASP A 810 19.70 -11.26 7.21
N ILE A 811 19.99 -10.25 6.38
CA ILE A 811 20.83 -10.36 5.16
C ILE A 811 22.18 -11.11 5.33
N THR A 812 22.93 -10.90 6.42
CA THR A 812 24.23 -11.56 6.64
C THR A 812 24.11 -12.98 7.22
N SER A 813 23.02 -13.26 7.93
CA SER A 813 22.72 -14.57 8.55
C SER A 813 21.82 -15.44 7.66
N ALA A 814 21.03 -14.79 6.80
CA ALA A 814 19.99 -15.34 5.95
C ALA A 814 20.54 -16.09 4.75
N ILE A 815 21.59 -15.57 4.12
CA ILE A 815 22.08 -16.11 2.85
C ILE A 815 23.02 -17.28 3.10
N LYS A 816 23.54 -17.43 4.34
CA LYS A 816 24.47 -18.51 4.72
C LYS A 816 23.80 -19.89 4.77
N ASP A 817 22.48 -19.96 4.80
CA ASP A 817 21.70 -21.20 4.97
C ASP A 817 20.70 -21.47 3.81
N ILE A 818 20.75 -20.71 2.71
CA ILE A 818 19.88 -20.94 1.54
C ILE A 818 20.47 -22.04 0.66
N ALA A 819 19.65 -23.03 0.31
CA ALA A 819 20.05 -24.16 -0.51
C ALA A 819 20.46 -23.71 -1.93
N GLY A 820 21.67 -24.09 -2.34
CA GLY A 820 22.19 -23.87 -3.69
C GLY A 820 22.78 -22.48 -3.95
N THR A 821 22.90 -21.60 -2.96
CA THR A 821 23.35 -20.21 -3.15
C THR A 821 24.87 -20.04 -2.97
N SER A 822 25.53 -19.37 -3.92
CA SER A 822 26.89 -18.86 -3.80
C SER A 822 26.91 -17.33 -3.98
N ILE A 823 27.78 -16.65 -3.24
CA ILE A 823 27.92 -15.19 -3.30
C ILE A 823 29.35 -14.84 -3.66
N ALA A 824 29.53 -13.93 -4.62
CA ALA A 824 30.82 -13.36 -4.98
C ALA A 824 30.74 -11.84 -5.15
N HIS A 825 31.79 -11.15 -4.72
CA HIS A 825 32.01 -9.76 -5.08
C HIS A 825 32.59 -9.71 -6.50
N ILE A 826 32.02 -8.87 -7.37
CA ILE A 826 32.51 -8.67 -8.74
C ILE A 826 32.81 -7.20 -8.99
N GLU A 827 33.97 -6.91 -9.57
CA GLU A 827 34.32 -5.58 -10.04
C GLU A 827 34.60 -5.63 -11.56
N PRO A 828 33.71 -5.08 -12.40
CA PRO A 828 33.89 -5.09 -13.84
C PRO A 828 35.16 -4.33 -14.25
N ASN A 829 35.96 -4.91 -15.15
CA ASN A 829 37.15 -4.28 -15.73
C ASN A 829 36.73 -3.17 -16.72
N ARG A 830 36.45 -1.98 -16.20
CA ARG A 830 36.16 -0.82 -17.05
C ARG A 830 37.47 -0.28 -17.60
N ILE A 831 37.82 -0.61 -18.84
CA ILE A 831 38.88 0.11 -19.55
C ILE A 831 38.45 1.58 -19.61
N LYS A 832 39.24 2.47 -19.00
CA LYS A 832 39.04 3.93 -19.11
C LYS A 832 39.34 4.33 -20.56
N GLU A 833 38.38 4.18 -21.46
CA GLU A 833 38.50 4.76 -22.79
C GLU A 833 38.40 6.29 -22.70
N ASN A 834 39.54 6.92 -22.51
CA ASN A 834 39.77 8.31 -22.88
C ASN A 834 39.72 8.44 -24.40
N ASN A 835 38.54 8.36 -25.02
CA ASN A 835 38.39 8.56 -26.46
C ASN A 835 37.34 9.63 -26.76
N LYS A 836 37.72 10.89 -26.54
CA LYS A 836 37.12 12.05 -27.19
C LYS A 836 37.32 11.89 -28.71
N GLY A 837 36.29 11.48 -29.46
CA GLY A 837 36.28 11.65 -30.92
C GLY A 837 35.63 10.58 -31.82
N LYS A 838 35.18 9.41 -31.33
CA LYS A 838 34.63 8.36 -32.23
C LYS A 838 33.11 8.41 -32.41
N ALA A 839 32.69 8.33 -33.67
CA ALA A 839 31.30 8.34 -34.20
C ALA A 839 30.30 7.52 -33.35
N LYS A 840 29.03 7.98 -33.29
CA LYS A 840 27.95 7.34 -32.50
C LYS A 840 27.76 5.87 -32.89
N SER A 841 27.69 4.97 -31.91
CA SER A 841 27.33 3.56 -32.12
C SER A 841 25.89 3.52 -32.61
N THR A 842 25.65 2.76 -33.66
CA THR A 842 24.34 2.53 -34.25
C THR A 842 23.66 1.35 -33.56
N THR A 843 22.40 1.53 -33.18
CA THR A 843 21.60 0.50 -32.50
C THR A 843 21.07 -0.49 -33.55
N ILE A 844 21.06 -1.79 -33.21
CA ILE A 844 20.41 -2.81 -34.03
C ILE A 844 18.94 -2.39 -34.25
N PRO A 845 18.49 -2.27 -35.52
CA PRO A 845 17.13 -1.82 -35.82
C PRO A 845 16.07 -2.71 -35.17
N GLY A 846 15.07 -2.07 -34.56
CA GLY A 846 13.94 -2.77 -33.96
C GLY A 846 14.29 -3.60 -32.73
N ILE A 847 15.48 -3.44 -32.12
CA ILE A 847 15.94 -4.27 -30.98
C ILE A 847 14.85 -4.51 -29.93
N SER A 848 14.12 -3.48 -29.52
CA SER A 848 13.06 -3.57 -28.52
C SER A 848 11.81 -4.40 -28.90
N ASN A 849 11.69 -4.79 -30.18
CA ASN A 849 10.56 -5.56 -30.71
C ASN A 849 10.81 -7.07 -30.63
N TRP A 850 12.06 -7.49 -30.48
CA TRP A 850 12.46 -8.89 -30.53
C TRP A 850 12.46 -9.51 -29.13
N PHE A 851 11.83 -10.66 -28.98
CA PHE A 851 11.78 -11.38 -27.71
C PHE A 851 12.65 -12.63 -27.68
N GLU A 852 13.15 -13.08 -28.83
CA GLU A 852 14.12 -14.17 -28.90
C GLU A 852 15.27 -13.84 -29.84
N TRP A 853 16.47 -14.21 -29.39
CA TRP A 853 17.72 -14.07 -30.13
C TRP A 853 18.45 -15.41 -30.17
N THR A 854 19.13 -15.71 -31.27
CA THR A 854 19.99 -16.90 -31.41
C THR A 854 21.24 -16.57 -32.23
N TRP A 855 22.32 -17.31 -31.95
CA TRP A 855 23.64 -17.13 -32.54
C TRP A 855 24.12 -18.45 -33.15
N PRO A 856 23.80 -18.73 -34.43
CA PRO A 856 24.24 -19.93 -35.10
C PRO A 856 25.76 -19.96 -35.24
N THR A 857 26.37 -21.07 -34.82
CA THR A 857 27.81 -21.33 -34.91
C THR A 857 28.17 -22.20 -36.11
N GLU A 858 27.20 -22.92 -36.66
CA GLU A 858 27.34 -23.87 -37.76
C GLU A 858 26.25 -23.66 -38.82
N GLY A 859 26.50 -24.14 -40.04
CA GLY A 859 25.60 -24.02 -41.19
C GLY A 859 25.69 -22.68 -41.95
N GLU A 860 24.79 -22.46 -42.92
CA GLU A 860 24.80 -21.28 -43.81
C GLU A 860 24.66 -19.94 -43.09
N ASN A 861 24.09 -19.95 -41.88
CA ASN A 861 23.90 -18.75 -41.05
C ASN A 861 24.98 -18.61 -39.96
N ALA A 862 26.08 -19.35 -40.03
CA ALA A 862 27.16 -19.25 -39.05
C ALA A 862 27.69 -17.80 -38.95
N GLY A 863 27.79 -17.28 -37.72
CA GLY A 863 28.24 -15.91 -37.45
C GLY A 863 27.16 -14.83 -37.60
N TYR A 864 25.93 -15.19 -38.01
CA TYR A 864 24.79 -14.26 -38.01
C TYR A 864 24.23 -14.11 -36.59
N ILE A 865 23.53 -13.00 -36.35
CA ILE A 865 22.61 -12.86 -35.22
C ILE A 865 21.20 -12.98 -35.79
N LYS A 866 20.39 -13.92 -35.27
CA LYS A 866 18.97 -14.02 -35.64
C LYS A 866 18.10 -13.50 -34.50
N ALA A 867 17.05 -12.76 -34.83
CA ALA A 867 16.08 -12.25 -33.87
C ALA A 867 14.64 -12.50 -34.35
N ARG A 868 13.71 -12.78 -33.44
CA ARG A 868 12.29 -12.90 -33.78
C ARG A 868 11.37 -12.24 -32.76
N ALA A 869 10.21 -11.80 -33.23
CA ALA A 869 9.26 -10.99 -32.46
C ALA A 869 8.59 -11.79 -31.35
N ILE A 870 8.33 -13.08 -31.52
CA ILE A 870 7.76 -13.93 -30.48
C ILE A 870 8.55 -15.24 -30.50
N PRO A 871 8.89 -15.82 -29.32
CA PRO A 871 9.53 -17.12 -29.31
C PRO A 871 8.67 -18.16 -29.99
N ASN A 872 9.29 -19.06 -30.74
CA ASN A 872 8.65 -20.16 -31.49
C ASN A 872 7.59 -19.77 -32.54
N LEU A 873 7.30 -18.48 -32.71
CA LEU A 873 6.30 -17.95 -33.63
C LEU A 873 6.86 -16.73 -34.38
N GLY A 874 6.82 -16.75 -35.71
CA GLY A 874 7.32 -15.62 -36.50
C GLY A 874 8.52 -15.95 -37.37
N ASN A 875 8.78 -15.06 -38.32
CA ASN A 875 9.92 -15.19 -39.21
C ASN A 875 11.18 -14.67 -38.50
N TRP A 876 12.32 -15.27 -38.81
CA TRP A 876 13.61 -14.78 -38.34
C TRP A 876 14.03 -13.52 -39.09
N THR A 877 14.44 -12.50 -38.34
CA THR A 877 15.21 -11.36 -38.84
C THR A 877 16.69 -11.71 -38.72
N LEU A 878 17.43 -11.58 -39.82
CA LEU A 878 18.84 -11.95 -39.92
C LEU A 878 19.72 -10.71 -39.92
N PHE A 879 20.75 -10.69 -39.08
CA PHE A 879 21.80 -9.69 -39.10
C PHE A 879 23.12 -10.36 -39.50
N SER A 880 23.66 -9.96 -40.66
CA SER A 880 24.91 -10.53 -41.18
C SER A 880 26.14 -10.02 -40.44
N PRO A 881 27.28 -10.74 -40.47
CA PRO A 881 28.53 -10.29 -39.88
C PRO A 881 28.95 -8.87 -40.31
N ALA A 882 28.72 -8.51 -41.58
CA ALA A 882 28.99 -7.17 -42.11
C ALA A 882 28.08 -6.09 -41.48
N GLN A 883 26.80 -6.40 -41.25
CA GLN A 883 25.89 -5.49 -40.54
C GLN A 883 26.29 -5.36 -39.06
N ILE A 884 26.72 -6.45 -38.43
CA ILE A 884 27.14 -6.48 -37.03
C ILE A 884 28.39 -5.61 -36.82
N GLN A 885 29.38 -5.69 -37.70
CA GLN A 885 30.57 -4.82 -37.67
C GLN A 885 30.22 -3.33 -37.76
N ASN A 886 29.16 -2.98 -38.49
CA ASN A 886 28.69 -1.59 -38.56
C ASN A 886 28.06 -1.10 -37.24
N PHE A 887 27.64 -2.01 -36.35
CA PHE A 887 27.05 -1.66 -35.05
C PHE A 887 28.09 -1.52 -33.92
N THR A 888 29.30 -2.07 -34.07
CA THR A 888 30.37 -2.01 -33.06
C THR A 888 31.32 -0.83 -33.22
N LYS A 889 31.84 -0.31 -32.10
CA LYS A 889 32.93 0.70 -32.10
C LYS A 889 34.27 0.02 -31.80
N GLY A 890 34.84 -0.68 -32.77
CA GLY A 890 36.13 -1.36 -32.61
C GLY A 890 36.00 -2.84 -32.21
N GLU A 891 37.12 -3.42 -31.75
CA GLU A 891 37.19 -4.82 -31.34
C GLU A 891 36.38 -5.08 -30.07
N VAL A 892 35.57 -6.14 -30.11
CA VAL A 892 34.79 -6.61 -28.97
C VAL A 892 35.71 -7.44 -28.09
N ASN A 893 36.04 -6.93 -26.90
CA ASN A 893 36.95 -7.59 -25.97
C ASN A 893 36.21 -8.56 -25.04
N GLN A 894 36.87 -9.66 -24.68
CA GLN A 894 36.38 -10.60 -23.67
C GLN A 894 36.35 -9.90 -22.28
N PRO A 895 35.26 -10.02 -21.50
CA PRO A 895 35.22 -9.51 -20.13
C PRO A 895 36.28 -10.19 -19.25
N SER A 896 36.94 -9.43 -18.37
CA SER A 896 37.93 -9.97 -17.40
C SER A 896 37.77 -9.28 -16.03
N PRO A 897 36.62 -9.45 -15.35
CA PRO A 897 36.33 -8.81 -14.07
C PRO A 897 37.20 -9.36 -12.94
N GLN A 898 37.40 -8.57 -11.89
CA GLN A 898 37.95 -9.08 -10.63
C GLN A 898 36.82 -9.73 -9.83
N VAL A 899 37.00 -10.99 -9.44
CA VAL A 899 35.99 -11.78 -8.72
C VAL A 899 36.59 -12.29 -7.41
N SER A 900 35.87 -12.14 -6.30
CA SER A 900 36.27 -12.74 -5.02
C SER A 900 35.97 -14.25 -4.97
N GLU A 901 36.60 -14.96 -4.04
CA GLU A 901 36.27 -16.36 -3.77
C GLU A 901 34.78 -16.51 -3.38
N SER A 902 34.08 -17.45 -4.02
CA SER A 902 32.64 -17.64 -3.83
C SER A 902 32.34 -18.48 -2.58
N THR A 903 31.26 -18.16 -1.86
CA THR A 903 30.81 -19.00 -0.74
C THR A 903 30.28 -20.37 -1.22
N SER A 904 30.57 -21.44 -0.48
CA SER A 904 30.04 -22.78 -0.77
C SER A 904 28.61 -22.96 -0.24
N SER A 905 27.76 -23.59 -1.06
CA SER A 905 26.39 -23.94 -0.67
C SER A 905 26.38 -25.03 0.41
N LYS A 906 25.52 -24.90 1.42
CA LYS A 906 25.36 -25.90 2.50
C LYS A 906 24.42 -27.07 2.14
N SER A 907 23.58 -26.93 1.12
CA SER A 907 22.64 -27.98 0.70
C SER A 907 22.32 -27.89 -0.80
N PRO A 908 22.11 -29.03 -1.50
CA PRO A 908 21.79 -29.03 -2.92
C PRO A 908 20.34 -28.61 -3.17
N TRP A 909 20.10 -27.79 -4.20
CA TRP A 909 18.76 -27.45 -4.67
C TRP A 909 18.44 -28.28 -5.92
N LYS A 910 17.47 -29.19 -5.80
CA LYS A 910 17.01 -30.07 -6.88
C LYS A 910 15.50 -29.97 -7.08
N ILE A 911 15.04 -30.02 -8.33
CA ILE A 911 13.61 -30.08 -8.68
C ILE A 911 13.34 -31.24 -9.66
N PRO A 912 12.19 -31.91 -9.61
CA PRO A 912 11.82 -32.89 -10.64
C PRO A 912 11.56 -32.20 -11.99
N ILE A 913 11.78 -32.90 -13.10
CA ILE A 913 11.45 -32.43 -14.45
C ILE A 913 9.92 -32.27 -14.56
N PRO A 914 9.38 -31.17 -15.13
CA PRO A 914 7.95 -31.05 -15.41
C PRO A 914 7.49 -32.16 -16.38
N HIS A 915 6.42 -32.89 -16.09
CA HIS A 915 5.88 -33.92 -17.00
C HIS A 915 4.90 -33.28 -18.01
N ALA A 916 4.92 -33.73 -19.27
CA ALA A 916 4.03 -33.24 -20.34
C ALA A 916 2.53 -33.57 -20.15
N SER A 917 2.19 -34.34 -19.12
CA SER A 917 0.82 -34.67 -18.71
C SER A 917 0.32 -33.80 -17.54
N GLY A 918 1.18 -32.95 -16.97
CA GLY A 918 0.88 -32.20 -15.74
C GLY A 918 0.76 -33.07 -14.47
N VAL A 919 0.91 -34.40 -14.60
CA VAL A 919 0.78 -35.36 -13.51
C VAL A 919 2.10 -35.44 -12.75
N CYS A 920 2.08 -35.26 -11.43
CA CYS A 920 3.26 -35.45 -10.59
C CYS A 920 3.12 -36.76 -9.80
N PRO A 921 3.82 -37.84 -10.17
CA PRO A 921 3.70 -39.14 -9.50
C PRO A 921 3.93 -39.07 -8.00
N LYS A 922 4.86 -38.21 -7.56
CA LYS A 922 5.15 -37.95 -6.14
C LYS A 922 3.93 -37.41 -5.36
N ARG A 923 2.98 -36.74 -6.03
CA ARG A 923 1.78 -36.10 -5.44
C ARG A 923 0.51 -36.96 -5.52
N LEU A 924 0.49 -38.02 -6.35
CA LEU A 924 -0.68 -38.90 -6.50
C LEU A 924 -0.90 -39.82 -5.29
N PRO A 925 -2.14 -40.08 -4.82
CA PRO A 925 -2.45 -41.10 -3.83
C PRO A 925 -2.22 -42.52 -4.38
N LEU A 926 -2.05 -43.52 -3.49
CA LEU A 926 -1.65 -44.88 -3.89
C LEU A 926 -2.63 -45.53 -4.87
N GLN A 927 -3.94 -45.27 -4.72
CA GLN A 927 -4.98 -45.78 -5.62
C GLN A 927 -4.89 -45.18 -7.02
N GLU A 928 -4.67 -43.87 -7.14
CA GLU A 928 -4.50 -43.20 -8.43
C GLU A 928 -3.17 -43.55 -9.09
N LEU A 929 -2.10 -43.78 -8.31
CA LEU A 929 -0.84 -44.35 -8.81
C LEU A 929 -1.10 -45.72 -9.46
N THR A 930 -1.82 -46.60 -8.77
CA THR A 930 -2.15 -47.92 -9.33
C THR A 930 -3.11 -47.83 -10.52
N SER A 931 -4.08 -46.92 -10.49
CA SER A 931 -4.99 -46.69 -11.62
C SER A 931 -4.26 -46.13 -12.83
N GLU A 932 -3.34 -45.17 -12.68
CA GLU A 932 -2.58 -44.64 -13.82
C GLU A 932 -1.57 -45.63 -14.39
N LEU A 933 -0.98 -46.48 -13.55
CA LEU A 933 -0.15 -47.59 -14.00
C LEU A 933 -1.00 -48.65 -14.74
N GLN A 934 -2.20 -48.96 -14.25
CA GLN A 934 -3.14 -49.91 -14.89
C GLN A 934 -3.71 -49.37 -16.20
N ASN A 935 -4.11 -48.10 -16.24
CA ASN A 935 -4.62 -47.41 -17.43
C ASN A 935 -3.58 -47.37 -18.55
N ARG A 936 -2.28 -47.35 -18.20
CA ARG A 936 -1.14 -47.42 -19.12
C ARG A 936 -0.64 -48.84 -19.39
N GLY A 937 -1.31 -49.86 -18.85
CA GLY A 937 -0.98 -51.27 -19.09
C GLY A 937 0.31 -51.77 -18.45
N ILE A 938 0.84 -51.07 -17.44
CA ILE A 938 2.13 -51.39 -16.80
C ILE A 938 1.94 -52.37 -15.66
N ASN A 939 2.58 -53.53 -15.75
CA ASN A 939 2.54 -54.53 -14.68
C ASN A 939 3.60 -54.25 -13.61
N TYR A 940 3.16 -53.81 -12.43
CA TYR A 940 4.01 -53.49 -11.29
C TYR A 940 4.11 -54.61 -10.23
N GLY A 941 3.50 -55.78 -10.48
CA GLY A 941 3.51 -56.95 -9.58
C GLY A 941 2.92 -56.69 -8.17
N ASN A 942 3.19 -57.56 -7.19
CA ASN A 942 2.77 -57.41 -5.79
C ASN A 942 3.53 -56.31 -5.01
N GLN A 943 4.06 -55.28 -5.69
CA GLN A 943 4.80 -54.21 -5.03
C GLN A 943 3.88 -53.10 -4.54
N ASN A 944 3.49 -53.15 -3.26
CA ASN A 944 2.63 -52.14 -2.63
C ASN A 944 3.39 -50.96 -1.98
N LYS A 945 4.72 -50.85 -2.18
CA LYS A 945 5.51 -49.75 -1.64
C LYS A 945 5.43 -48.54 -2.57
N ARG A 946 4.71 -47.50 -2.13
CA ARG A 946 4.47 -46.23 -2.85
C ARG A 946 5.70 -45.67 -3.55
N GLN A 947 6.87 -45.67 -2.91
CA GLN A 947 8.11 -45.16 -3.50
C GLN A 947 8.48 -45.85 -4.82
N LYS A 948 8.31 -47.17 -4.91
CA LYS A 948 8.63 -47.92 -6.13
C LYS A 948 7.57 -47.72 -7.23
N LEU A 949 6.30 -47.58 -6.88
CA LEU A 949 5.24 -47.25 -7.83
C LEU A 949 5.40 -45.85 -8.41
N VAL A 950 5.83 -44.89 -7.56
CA VAL A 950 6.18 -43.54 -7.99
C VAL A 950 7.34 -43.59 -8.98
N GLU A 951 8.42 -44.32 -8.67
CA GLU A 951 9.58 -44.48 -9.58
C GLU A 951 9.20 -45.11 -10.92
N ILE A 952 8.31 -46.11 -10.94
CA ILE A 952 7.84 -46.77 -12.17
C ILE A 952 7.01 -45.79 -13.02
N LEU A 953 6.06 -45.08 -12.41
CA LEU A 953 5.22 -44.11 -13.13
C LEU A 953 6.02 -42.89 -13.60
N ASP A 954 7.01 -42.43 -12.82
CA ASP A 954 7.95 -41.36 -13.22
C ASP A 954 8.71 -41.75 -14.49
N LYS A 955 9.17 -43.01 -14.56
CA LYS A 955 9.88 -43.55 -15.73
C LYS A 955 8.99 -43.59 -16.96
N GLU A 956 7.75 -44.06 -16.83
CA GLU A 956 6.83 -44.18 -17.97
C GLU A 956 6.38 -42.82 -18.50
N LEU A 957 6.02 -41.87 -17.62
CA LEU A 957 5.64 -40.52 -18.03
C LEU A 957 6.79 -39.80 -18.75
N THR A 958 8.03 -40.13 -18.39
CA THR A 958 9.23 -39.64 -19.08
C THR A 958 9.35 -40.24 -20.49
N GLN A 959 8.89 -41.49 -20.70
CA GLN A 959 8.83 -42.16 -22.00
C GLN A 959 7.66 -41.67 -22.88
N GLU A 960 6.46 -41.48 -22.33
CA GLU A 960 5.27 -40.94 -23.05
C GLU A 960 5.52 -39.53 -23.61
N THR A 961 6.38 -38.75 -22.95
CA THR A 961 6.76 -37.40 -23.41
C THR A 961 7.50 -37.42 -24.76
N LEU A 962 7.98 -38.58 -25.23
CA LEU A 962 8.76 -38.73 -26.46
C LEU A 962 7.95 -39.17 -27.70
N GLU A 963 6.68 -39.60 -27.58
CA GLU A 963 5.92 -40.14 -28.73
C GLU A 963 4.46 -39.67 -28.77
N LYS A 964 4.09 -38.92 -29.83
CA LYS A 964 2.77 -38.86 -30.55
C LYS A 964 2.27 -37.47 -30.97
N GLU A 965 1.61 -37.50 -32.15
CA GLU A 965 1.09 -36.44 -33.02
C GLU A 965 -0.46 -36.35 -33.03
N GLU A 966 -0.90 -35.15 -33.45
CA GLU A 966 -2.17 -34.59 -33.97
C GLU A 966 -3.48 -35.41 -34.11
N TYR A 967 -4.62 -34.73 -33.84
CA TYR A 967 -5.84 -34.83 -34.66
C TYR A 967 -6.69 -33.54 -34.64
N ASN A 968 -7.24 -33.20 -35.81
CA ASN A 968 -7.98 -31.99 -36.17
C ASN A 968 -9.52 -32.18 -36.26
N ASN A 969 -10.22 -31.03 -36.21
CA ASN A 969 -11.43 -30.61 -36.96
C ASN A 969 -12.78 -30.48 -36.23
N ILE A 970 -13.37 -29.27 -36.27
CA ILE A 970 -14.81 -29.01 -36.50
C ILE A 970 -15.00 -27.72 -37.37
N ARG A 971 -16.01 -27.74 -38.26
CA ARG A 971 -16.42 -26.77 -39.30
C ARG A 971 -17.34 -25.61 -38.82
N PRO A 972 -17.56 -24.55 -39.64
CA PRO A 972 -17.81 -23.16 -39.18
C PRO A 972 -19.25 -22.62 -39.31
N LEU A 973 -19.52 -21.47 -38.66
CA LEU A 973 -20.65 -20.57 -38.92
C LEU A 973 -20.27 -19.08 -38.71
N GLY A 974 -20.61 -18.23 -39.70
CA GLY A 974 -20.94 -16.79 -39.58
C GLY A 974 -19.86 -15.78 -39.15
N ALA A 975 -19.22 -15.12 -40.12
CA ALA A 975 -18.26 -14.03 -39.89
C ALA A 975 -18.91 -12.75 -39.33
N THR A 976 -18.57 -12.40 -38.09
CA THR A 976 -18.60 -11.02 -37.60
C THR A 976 -17.17 -10.47 -37.60
N GLU A 977 -16.97 -9.27 -38.14
CA GLU A 977 -15.65 -8.62 -38.17
C GLU A 977 -15.16 -8.38 -36.74
N PHE A 978 -14.09 -9.07 -36.36
CA PHE A 978 -13.47 -8.91 -35.05
C PHE A 978 -12.72 -7.55 -34.99
N PRO A 979 -12.91 -6.73 -33.93
CA PRO A 979 -12.37 -5.36 -33.89
C PRO A 979 -10.84 -5.24 -33.93
N LEU A 980 -10.08 -6.30 -33.61
CA LEU A 980 -8.62 -6.26 -33.61
C LEU A 980 -8.05 -7.02 -34.81
N ALA A 981 -7.13 -6.36 -35.52
CA ALA A 981 -6.40 -6.98 -36.63
C ALA A 981 -5.53 -8.16 -36.15
N SER A 982 -5.32 -9.14 -37.03
CA SER A 982 -4.36 -10.23 -36.79
C SER A 982 -2.98 -9.66 -36.45
N GLY A 983 -2.35 -10.16 -35.38
CA GLY A 983 -1.07 -9.64 -34.87
C GLY A 983 -1.18 -8.47 -33.88
N TRP A 984 -2.38 -8.15 -33.38
CA TRP A 984 -2.62 -7.04 -32.44
C TRP A 984 -1.80 -7.09 -31.15
N ALA A 985 -1.40 -8.28 -30.70
CA ALA A 985 -0.62 -8.44 -29.47
C ALA A 985 0.90 -8.32 -29.67
N THR A 986 1.40 -8.12 -30.90
CA THR A 986 2.83 -7.96 -31.17
C THR A 986 3.38 -6.62 -30.65
N LYS A 987 4.71 -6.52 -30.44
CA LYS A 987 5.36 -5.24 -30.06
C LYS A 987 5.30 -4.19 -31.16
N GLU A 988 5.27 -4.62 -32.41
CA GLU A 988 5.24 -3.75 -33.58
C GLU A 988 3.90 -3.02 -33.72
N ALA A 989 2.81 -3.72 -33.43
CA ALA A 989 1.43 -3.21 -33.46
C ALA A 989 1.07 -2.28 -32.28
N GLN A 990 1.91 -2.18 -31.25
CA GLN A 990 1.59 -1.39 -30.05
C GLN A 990 1.59 0.11 -30.31
N LYS A 991 0.57 0.82 -29.80
CA LYS A 991 0.50 2.28 -29.82
C LYS A 991 1.38 2.93 -28.73
N TYR A 992 1.45 2.32 -27.55
CA TYR A 992 2.14 2.84 -26.37
C TYR A 992 3.43 2.04 -26.07
N GLY A 993 4.35 2.62 -25.28
CA GLY A 993 5.51 1.90 -24.76
C GLY A 993 6.65 1.59 -25.76
N LYS A 994 6.64 2.14 -26.98
CA LYS A 994 7.78 2.02 -27.93
C LYS A 994 9.00 2.78 -27.40
N LYS A 995 10.06 2.07 -27.01
CA LYS A 995 11.36 2.68 -26.66
C LYS A 995 12.04 3.16 -27.95
N GLY A 996 12.36 4.45 -28.03
CA GLY A 996 13.10 5.04 -29.16
C GLY A 996 12.28 5.37 -30.42
N GLY A 997 10.94 5.17 -30.41
CA GLY A 997 10.06 5.44 -31.55
C GLY A 997 9.52 6.87 -31.67
N GLY A 998 9.83 7.76 -30.72
CA GLY A 998 9.46 9.18 -30.84
C GLY A 998 10.30 9.86 -31.93
N LYS A 999 9.67 10.63 -32.83
CA LYS A 999 10.39 11.58 -33.69
C LYS A 999 11.30 12.42 -32.80
N ARG A 1000 12.62 12.27 -32.93
CA ARG A 1000 13.58 13.12 -32.21
C ARG A 1000 13.36 14.56 -32.64
N ILE A 1001 13.31 15.48 -31.69
CA ILE A 1001 13.25 16.92 -31.98
C ILE A 1001 14.45 17.25 -32.88
N LYS A 1002 14.19 17.79 -34.07
CA LYS A 1002 15.24 18.16 -35.01
C LYS A 1002 16.14 19.23 -34.37
N LYS A 1003 17.44 19.19 -34.67
CA LYS A 1003 18.45 20.08 -34.06
C LYS A 1003 18.08 21.57 -34.20
N LYS A 1004 17.54 21.98 -35.36
CA LYS A 1004 17.07 23.35 -35.61
C LYS A 1004 15.97 23.80 -34.64
N ILE A 1005 15.03 22.89 -34.29
CA ILE A 1005 13.97 23.17 -33.33
C ILE A 1005 14.51 23.12 -31.88
N SER A 1006 15.44 22.22 -31.57
CA SER A 1006 16.11 22.22 -30.26
C SER A 1006 16.74 23.57 -29.96
N VAL A 1007 17.49 24.15 -30.91
CA VAL A 1007 18.14 25.46 -30.74
C VAL A 1007 17.11 26.57 -30.43
N ILE A 1008 15.98 26.60 -31.15
CA ILE A 1008 14.91 27.59 -30.91
C ILE A 1008 14.32 27.42 -29.49
N LEU A 1009 14.07 26.16 -29.08
CA LEU A 1009 13.55 25.86 -27.74
C LEU A 1009 14.56 26.22 -26.63
N GLU A 1010 15.87 26.03 -26.89
CA GLU A 1010 16.95 26.44 -25.98
C GLU A 1010 17.01 27.95 -25.81
N GLU A 1011 16.96 28.71 -26.91
CA GLU A 1011 16.91 30.17 -26.87
C GLU A 1011 15.70 30.68 -26.10
N CYS A 1012 14.50 30.16 -26.40
CA CYS A 1012 13.27 30.52 -25.69
C CYS A 1012 13.37 30.22 -24.18
N PHE A 1013 13.97 29.09 -23.82
CA PHE A 1013 14.13 28.69 -22.42
C PHE A 1013 15.19 29.54 -21.69
N LEU A 1014 16.30 29.87 -22.35
CA LEU A 1014 17.37 30.68 -21.76
C LEU A 1014 16.96 32.14 -21.58
N VAL A 1015 16.24 32.72 -22.55
CA VAL A 1015 15.69 34.09 -22.45
C VAL A 1015 14.78 34.22 -21.22
N GLY A 1016 13.92 33.23 -20.96
CA GLY A 1016 13.07 33.18 -19.77
C GLY A 1016 13.80 32.96 -18.44
N ASN A 1017 15.06 32.49 -18.47
CA ASN A 1017 15.91 32.38 -17.28
C ASN A 1017 16.71 33.66 -17.00
N VAL A 1018 17.06 34.41 -18.06
CA VAL A 1018 17.71 35.73 -17.94
C VAL A 1018 16.70 36.78 -17.45
N ASP A 1019 15.49 36.76 -18.02
CA ASP A 1019 14.39 37.62 -17.60
C ASP A 1019 13.11 36.81 -17.39
N LYS A 1020 12.62 36.84 -16.16
CA LYS A 1020 11.41 36.11 -15.75
C LYS A 1020 10.15 36.59 -16.46
N SER A 1021 10.13 37.84 -16.96
CA SER A 1021 9.00 38.40 -17.72
C SER A 1021 8.84 37.78 -19.11
N HIS A 1022 9.92 37.23 -19.68
CA HIS A 1022 9.95 36.56 -20.98
C HIS A 1022 9.81 35.04 -20.89
N ARG A 1023 9.36 34.51 -19.74
CA ARG A 1023 9.27 33.07 -19.52
C ARG A 1023 8.10 32.46 -20.29
N MET A 1024 8.44 31.69 -21.32
CA MET A 1024 7.47 30.98 -22.16
C MET A 1024 7.02 29.65 -21.55
N THR A 1025 5.73 29.34 -21.65
CA THR A 1025 5.17 28.02 -21.40
C THR A 1025 5.42 27.07 -22.58
N ALA A 1026 5.19 25.77 -22.38
CA ALA A 1026 5.27 24.80 -23.48
C ALA A 1026 4.29 25.11 -24.63
N GLN A 1027 3.15 25.74 -24.31
CA GLN A 1027 2.18 26.18 -25.30
C GLN A 1027 2.71 27.40 -26.05
N ASP A 1028 3.25 28.40 -25.36
CA ASP A 1028 3.80 29.60 -26.01
C ASP A 1028 4.97 29.25 -26.95
N MET A 1029 5.83 28.30 -26.56
CA MET A 1029 6.91 27.79 -27.41
C MET A 1029 6.36 27.04 -28.64
N TRP A 1030 5.24 26.34 -28.50
CA TRP A 1030 4.57 25.69 -29.62
C TRP A 1030 3.93 26.69 -30.58
N ASP A 1031 3.28 27.72 -30.05
CA ASP A 1031 2.68 28.81 -30.83
C ASP A 1031 3.76 29.56 -31.61
N LEU A 1032 4.93 29.81 -31.00
CA LEU A 1032 6.09 30.43 -31.66
C LEU A 1032 6.68 29.54 -32.77
N LEU A 1033 6.78 28.22 -32.56
CA LEU A 1033 7.19 27.29 -33.61
C LEU A 1033 6.17 27.26 -34.75
N THR A 1034 4.88 27.36 -34.44
CA THR A 1034 3.81 27.41 -35.43
C THR A 1034 3.86 28.68 -36.26
N LEU A 1035 4.12 29.83 -35.64
CA LEU A 1035 4.38 31.09 -36.33
C LEU A 1035 5.62 31.02 -37.24
N LYS A 1036 6.71 30.42 -36.75
CA LYS A 1036 7.92 30.21 -37.56
C LYS A 1036 7.69 29.25 -38.73
N ALA A 1037 6.78 28.27 -38.58
CA ALA A 1037 6.39 27.39 -39.67
C ALA A 1037 5.52 28.10 -40.71
N GLN A 1038 4.59 28.95 -40.26
CA GLN A 1038 3.78 29.81 -41.14
C GLN A 1038 4.65 30.81 -41.92
N GLY A 1039 5.73 31.29 -41.32
CA GLY A 1039 6.75 32.13 -41.97
C GLY A 1039 7.75 31.38 -42.86
N GLY A 1040 7.65 30.06 -42.99
CA GLY A 1040 8.53 29.23 -43.83
C GLY A 1040 9.93 28.97 -43.26
N GLU A 1041 10.21 29.37 -42.01
CA GLU A 1041 11.52 29.16 -41.37
C GLU A 1041 11.74 27.71 -40.95
N ILE A 1042 10.67 26.97 -40.64
CA ILE A 1042 10.68 25.54 -40.30
C ILE A 1042 9.51 24.82 -40.98
N GLU A 1043 9.62 23.51 -41.20
CA GLU A 1043 8.50 22.74 -41.78
C GLU A 1043 7.44 22.46 -40.72
N SER A 1044 6.16 22.61 -41.07
CA SER A 1044 5.03 22.29 -40.17
C SER A 1044 5.04 20.84 -39.68
N SER A 1045 5.62 19.91 -40.46
CA SER A 1045 5.80 18.50 -40.09
C SER A 1045 6.85 18.24 -39.02
N ASP A 1046 7.64 19.25 -38.67
CA ASP A 1046 8.72 19.17 -37.69
C ASP A 1046 8.33 19.68 -36.30
N ILE A 1047 7.21 20.40 -36.19
CA ILE A 1047 6.74 20.97 -34.93
C ILE A 1047 6.42 19.82 -33.95
N PRO A 1048 7.11 19.72 -32.79
CA PRO A 1048 6.82 18.71 -31.79
C PRO A 1048 5.46 18.97 -31.13
N LYS A 1049 4.82 17.94 -30.57
CA LYS A 1049 3.61 18.13 -29.75
C LYS A 1049 3.95 18.93 -28.49
N VAL A 1050 2.99 19.69 -27.97
CA VAL A 1050 3.13 20.48 -26.72
C VAL A 1050 3.63 19.61 -25.55
N THR A 1051 3.13 18.37 -25.42
CA THR A 1051 3.59 17.40 -24.40
C THR A 1051 5.05 17.01 -24.56
N THR A 1052 5.56 16.97 -25.79
CA THR A 1052 6.97 16.69 -26.10
C THR A 1052 7.86 17.88 -25.72
N ILE A 1053 7.40 19.11 -25.97
CA ILE A 1053 8.08 20.34 -25.55
C ILE A 1053 8.13 20.42 -24.02
N GLN A 1054 7.04 20.08 -23.33
CA GLN A 1054 6.97 20.08 -21.87
C GLN A 1054 7.93 19.04 -21.24
N GLY A 1055 8.01 17.84 -21.83
CA GLY A 1055 9.00 16.84 -21.46
C GLY A 1055 10.44 17.34 -21.68
N TRP A 1056 10.70 17.97 -22.84
CA TRP A 1056 11.99 18.55 -23.16
C TRP A 1056 12.42 19.66 -22.18
N ILE A 1057 11.53 20.60 -21.83
CA ILE A 1057 11.77 21.67 -20.84
C ILE A 1057 12.20 21.06 -19.49
N THR A 1058 11.50 20.02 -19.05
CA THR A 1058 11.77 19.37 -17.77
C THR A 1058 13.17 18.75 -17.74
N HIS A 1059 13.55 18.06 -18.83
CA HIS A 1059 14.88 17.45 -18.97
C HIS A 1059 15.99 18.49 -19.11
N TYR A 1060 15.80 19.53 -19.94
CA TYR A 1060 16.80 20.57 -20.17
C TYR A 1060 17.06 21.40 -18.90
N ALA A 1061 16.01 21.75 -18.15
CA ALA A 1061 16.13 22.41 -16.85
C ALA A 1061 16.85 21.56 -15.79
N ALA A 1062 16.76 20.24 -15.87
CA ALA A 1062 17.51 19.33 -15.01
C ALA A 1062 19.00 19.30 -15.38
N GLN A 1063 19.31 19.21 -16.68
CA GLN A 1063 20.70 19.24 -17.18
C GLN A 1063 21.43 20.56 -16.87
N LEU A 1064 20.74 21.70 -16.98
CA LEU A 1064 21.34 22.99 -16.60
C LEU A 1064 21.69 23.06 -15.11
N ARG A 1065 20.81 22.55 -14.24
CA ARG A 1065 21.07 22.47 -12.79
C ARG A 1065 22.25 21.54 -12.47
N GLU A 1066 22.38 20.44 -13.20
CA GLU A 1066 23.51 19.53 -13.09
C GLU A 1066 24.83 20.17 -13.53
N LYS A 1067 24.83 20.85 -14.69
CA LYS A 1067 26.00 21.61 -15.16
C LYS A 1067 26.40 22.70 -14.18
N SER A 1068 25.46 23.51 -13.68
CA SER A 1068 25.75 24.53 -12.68
C SER A 1068 26.31 23.95 -11.38
N ALA A 1069 25.80 22.80 -10.93
CA ALA A 1069 26.34 22.10 -9.75
C ALA A 1069 27.75 21.56 -9.99
N GLN A 1070 28.06 21.06 -11.19
CA GLN A 1070 29.40 20.62 -11.58
C GLN A 1070 30.39 21.79 -11.70
N THR A 1071 29.97 22.94 -12.23
CA THR A 1071 30.80 24.15 -12.30
C THR A 1071 31.13 24.69 -10.90
N VAL A 1072 30.14 24.75 -9.99
CA VAL A 1072 30.36 25.14 -8.59
C VAL A 1072 31.31 24.16 -7.87
N LEU A 1073 31.26 22.87 -8.18
CA LEU A 1073 32.20 21.87 -7.67
C LEU A 1073 33.62 22.03 -8.23
N GLN A 1074 33.78 22.41 -9.50
CA GLN A 1074 35.09 22.69 -10.10
C GLN A 1074 35.71 24.01 -9.61
N GLU A 1075 34.88 24.99 -9.23
CA GLU A 1075 35.32 26.26 -8.64
C GLU A 1075 35.62 26.14 -7.12
N SER A 1076 35.27 25.01 -6.50
CA SER A 1076 35.52 24.73 -5.07
C SER A 1076 36.63 23.70 -4.81
N PHE A 1077 37.47 23.43 -5.82
CA PHE A 1077 38.72 22.66 -5.69
C PHE A 1077 39.93 23.43 -6.23
#